data_AF-A0A2K0W9N3-F1
#
_entry.id   AF-A0A2K0W9N3-F1
#
_cell.length_a   1.000
_cell.length_b   1.000
_cell.length_c   1.000
_cell.angle_alpha   90.00
_cell.angle_beta   90.00
_cell.angle_gamma   90.00
#
_symmetry.space_group_name_H-M   'P 1'
#
loop_
_entity.id
_entity.type
_entity.pdbx_description
1 polymer ?
#
loop_
_entity_poly.entity_id
_entity_poly.type
_entity_poly.pdbx_seq_one_letter_code
_entity_poly.pdbx_strand_id
1 'polypeptide(L)'
;MLEKAGIRYILLESHDEIAPQVGASIGLQSGGLRILDQLGCADELMSLVDIPLNNTYIRYRDGSVIRHHSNVQDHLIERHGYPTIFIDRQMLMQVLYNKLESKASVHAGQKVVSVLELDNGIQVTTDKGKAFEGDILVGADGIYSTVRKEMWRIASPGYFPADEWSSVPCYYKCIFGISRPIEELTQGSNYIYNDKFSYLVLVGPGGKFYWFLFVKLPVPLYGHDIPRYTKDDEEKLAAEHASDQVTPEVTFGQLYGARTSSALTPLHEHVFEKWHYKRIISIGDAAHKFEPLTGQGGNSAIETAASLVNHLTSDECSDWSNAQIEAAFSTVQEERFQRVQWLVNDAHKTQQMQAMETPFLATIGPILARLSSTQTVLQLGARKIIGATRINSIPVPQREHAIPFNDELPSEPLSWSWLPTGLGVLSQAAIFQLALQILGPLEIPTTFGGEPLVKHYTGLMTLDKILTHLVAVFGVPLASGNVAASLQWVSFTPLLLSTTLDWTLESYRVGSKGLLTSYSSLFSTIYQIKAVGRIAPLYHLISVCESVFQGSVRRITDRLIDKEVVESFVPGIALGYIIPTALMLWPFKSKATWQRLTALWQPFPVYVGLITAGLSTVLRESRARDTPQLKPSKENQGRRKQKAETVSLLRSVYMVGTAATALVHLYTFYRTASSPHLNFAGVFGSIRYLVSGASPSDPSTKIHVFLQRDMFLNAVSVLANSFYRTLVLRRLGYITNKEALTTSLAVLVAQPVLGPAATHIAFLGWREEMFMRIDRRISTNN
;
A
#
# COMPACT_ATOMS: atom_id res chain seq x y z
N MET A 1 -13.78 21.94 16.67
CA MET A 1 -12.38 21.59 17.02
C MET A 1 -11.83 22.54 18.08
N LEU A 2 -11.73 23.85 17.79
CA LEU A 2 -11.31 24.87 18.77
C LEU A 2 -12.09 24.79 20.09
N GLU A 3 -13.42 24.66 20.02
CA GLU A 3 -14.27 24.50 21.20
C GLU A 3 -13.87 23.30 22.08
N LYS A 4 -13.63 22.13 21.49
CA LYS A 4 -13.19 20.92 22.22
C LYS A 4 -11.76 21.05 22.77
N ALA A 5 -10.97 21.95 22.20
CA ALA A 5 -9.65 22.32 22.70
C ALA A 5 -9.69 23.43 23.76
N GLY A 6 -10.86 23.95 24.13
CA GLY A 6 -11.00 25.06 25.08
C GLY A 6 -10.59 26.43 24.53
N ILE A 7 -10.41 26.57 23.22
CA ILE A 7 -10.06 27.84 22.57
C ILE A 7 -11.34 28.61 22.24
N ARG A 8 -11.46 29.83 22.78
CA ARG A 8 -12.56 30.75 22.45
C ARG A 8 -12.50 31.13 20.97
N TYR A 9 -13.64 31.18 20.31
CA TYR A 9 -13.73 31.53 18.90
C TYR A 9 -14.95 32.41 18.62
N ILE A 10 -14.85 33.15 17.51
CA ILE A 10 -15.94 33.89 16.87
C ILE A 10 -15.96 33.39 15.41
N LEU A 11 -17.12 32.88 14.97
CA LEU A 11 -17.32 32.43 13.59
C LEU A 11 -18.19 33.45 12.87
N LEU A 12 -17.66 34.06 11.80
CA LEU A 12 -18.38 34.99 10.95
C LEU A 12 -18.75 34.27 9.64
N GLU A 13 -20.05 34.12 9.38
CA GLU A 13 -20.57 33.52 8.14
C GLU A 13 -21.25 34.61 7.31
N SER A 14 -20.93 34.67 6.02
CA SER A 14 -21.48 35.65 5.08
C SER A 14 -22.96 35.44 4.76
N HIS A 15 -23.44 34.18 4.73
CA HIS A 15 -24.84 33.85 4.51
C HIS A 15 -25.65 34.12 5.79
N ASP A 16 -26.92 34.49 5.63
CA ASP A 16 -27.82 34.72 6.77
C ASP A 16 -28.17 33.44 7.55
N GLU A 17 -27.90 32.26 6.98
CA GLU A 17 -28.12 30.94 7.58
C GLU A 17 -26.84 30.09 7.53
N ILE A 18 -26.62 29.25 8.56
CA ILE A 18 -25.40 28.42 8.71
C ILE A 18 -25.44 27.11 7.92
N ALA A 19 -26.63 26.59 7.63
CA ALA A 19 -26.81 25.40 6.80
C ALA A 19 -27.84 25.69 5.70
N PRO A 20 -27.55 26.63 4.78
CA PRO A 20 -28.46 26.91 3.69
C PRO A 20 -28.45 25.71 2.73
N GLN A 21 -29.56 25.48 2.03
CA GLN A 21 -29.64 24.46 0.98
C GLN A 21 -28.94 24.93 -0.31
N VAL A 22 -27.65 25.26 -0.19
CA VAL A 22 -26.82 25.85 -1.24
C VAL A 22 -25.61 24.96 -1.51
N GLY A 23 -25.36 24.68 -2.80
CA GLY A 23 -24.38 23.69 -3.25
C GLY A 23 -25.00 22.30 -3.43
N ALA A 24 -24.26 21.38 -4.02
CA ALA A 24 -24.69 19.99 -4.18
C ALA A 24 -24.30 19.16 -2.94
N SER A 25 -23.38 18.24 -3.12
CA SER A 25 -23.03 17.19 -2.17
C SER A 25 -21.57 17.22 -1.77
N ILE A 26 -21.26 16.52 -0.67
CA ILE A 26 -19.90 16.33 -0.19
C ILE A 26 -19.63 14.85 0.06
N GLY A 27 -18.46 14.39 -0.41
CA GLY A 27 -17.94 13.07 -0.10
C GLY A 27 -17.06 13.11 1.16
N LEU A 28 -17.47 12.40 2.20
CA LEU A 28 -16.65 12.20 3.40
C LEU A 28 -16.02 10.82 3.34
N GLN A 29 -14.69 10.80 3.29
CA GLN A 29 -13.91 9.57 3.21
C GLN A 29 -13.43 9.14 4.59
N SER A 30 -12.88 7.93 4.68
CA SER A 30 -12.48 7.33 5.96
C SER A 30 -11.54 8.22 6.78
N GLY A 31 -10.63 8.97 6.15
CA GLY A 31 -9.73 9.90 6.84
C GLY A 31 -10.46 11.10 7.44
N GLY A 32 -11.38 11.72 6.69
CA GLY A 32 -12.20 12.82 7.20
C GLY A 32 -13.19 12.35 8.27
N LEU A 33 -13.83 11.19 8.08
CA LEU A 33 -14.72 10.58 9.06
C LEU A 33 -14.00 10.23 10.36
N ARG A 34 -12.76 9.75 10.31
CA ARG A 34 -11.93 9.51 11.51
C ARG A 34 -11.78 10.77 12.37
N ILE A 35 -11.53 11.92 11.75
CA ILE A 35 -11.44 13.21 12.46
C ILE A 35 -12.81 13.65 12.98
N LEU A 36 -13.87 13.49 12.17
CA LEU A 36 -15.23 13.82 12.59
C LEU A 36 -15.76 12.90 13.71
N ASP A 37 -15.22 11.70 13.84
CA ASP A 37 -15.54 10.78 14.94
C ASP A 37 -14.97 11.27 16.27
N GLN A 38 -13.76 11.86 16.26
CA GLN A 38 -13.21 12.55 17.44
C GLN A 38 -14.13 13.69 17.94
N LEU A 39 -14.91 14.27 17.04
CA LEU A 39 -15.87 15.33 17.36
C LEU A 39 -17.28 14.79 17.71
N GLY A 40 -17.48 13.46 17.66
CA GLY A 40 -18.78 12.83 17.92
C GLY A 40 -19.80 13.05 16.80
N CYS A 41 -19.35 13.32 15.57
CA CYS A 41 -20.20 13.60 14.41
C CYS A 41 -20.36 12.39 13.48
N ALA A 42 -19.42 11.44 13.47
CA ALA A 42 -19.35 10.42 12.42
C ALA A 42 -20.57 9.50 12.40
N ASP A 43 -21.03 8.98 13.54
CA ASP A 43 -22.18 8.06 13.58
C ASP A 43 -23.47 8.70 13.07
N GLU A 44 -23.72 9.96 13.46
CA GLU A 44 -24.88 10.73 12.97
C GLU A 44 -24.79 10.93 11.46
N LEU A 45 -23.63 11.35 10.94
CA LEU A 45 -23.42 11.53 9.50
C LEU A 45 -23.58 10.23 8.71
N MET A 46 -23.07 9.11 9.22
CA MET A 46 -23.20 7.80 8.59
C MET A 46 -24.65 7.30 8.62
N SER A 47 -25.41 7.61 9.68
CA SER A 47 -26.83 7.24 9.78
C SER A 47 -27.74 7.95 8.77
N LEU A 48 -27.27 9.06 8.18
CA LEU A 48 -28.00 9.75 7.10
C LEU A 48 -27.96 9.01 5.77
N VAL A 49 -27.10 8.00 5.62
CA VAL A 49 -27.00 7.20 4.40
C VAL A 49 -27.83 5.93 4.53
N ASP A 50 -28.93 5.88 3.78
CA ASP A 50 -29.81 4.72 3.66
C ASP A 50 -29.37 3.76 2.53
N ILE A 51 -28.69 4.27 1.50
CA ILE A 51 -28.19 3.49 0.36
C ILE A 51 -26.66 3.56 0.30
N PRO A 52 -25.93 2.50 0.71
CA PRO A 52 -24.47 2.50 0.67
C PRO A 52 -23.94 2.42 -0.76
N LEU A 53 -22.85 3.13 -1.04
CA LEU A 53 -22.14 3.15 -2.32
C LEU A 53 -21.29 1.87 -2.54
N ASN A 54 -21.91 0.70 -2.41
CA ASN A 54 -21.23 -0.60 -2.49
C ASN A 54 -20.83 -0.99 -3.92
N ASN A 55 -21.50 -0.45 -4.93
CA ASN A 55 -21.22 -0.72 -6.33
C ASN A 55 -20.60 0.49 -6.99
N THR A 56 -19.46 0.29 -7.63
CA THR A 56 -18.79 1.28 -8.48
C THR A 56 -18.66 0.75 -9.90
N TYR A 57 -19.16 1.51 -10.87
CA TYR A 57 -19.13 1.22 -12.30
C TYR A 57 -18.24 2.23 -13.01
N ILE A 58 -17.30 1.74 -13.80
CA ILE A 58 -16.55 2.53 -14.77
C ILE A 58 -17.17 2.24 -16.14
N ARG A 59 -17.53 3.26 -16.90
CA ARG A 59 -18.33 3.14 -18.13
C ARG A 59 -17.66 3.82 -19.32
N TYR A 60 -17.96 3.30 -20.50
CA TYR A 60 -17.66 3.92 -21.79
C TYR A 60 -18.61 5.09 -22.05
N ARG A 61 -18.32 5.88 -23.09
CA ARG A 61 -19.13 7.04 -23.49
C ARG A 61 -20.57 6.72 -23.90
N ASP A 62 -20.82 5.45 -24.27
CA ASP A 62 -22.15 4.93 -24.63
C ASP A 62 -22.92 4.41 -23.41
N GLY A 63 -22.37 4.60 -22.20
CA GLY A 63 -22.96 4.14 -20.94
C GLY A 63 -22.65 2.68 -20.61
N SER A 64 -22.09 1.89 -21.53
CA SER A 64 -21.78 0.47 -21.29
C SER A 64 -20.66 0.30 -20.25
N VAL A 65 -20.70 -0.79 -19.47
CA VAL A 65 -19.78 -1.02 -18.35
C VAL A 65 -18.43 -1.54 -18.85
N ILE A 66 -17.35 -0.82 -18.50
CA ILE A 66 -15.95 -1.26 -18.65
C ILE A 66 -15.59 -2.22 -17.52
N ARG A 67 -15.91 -1.80 -16.29
CA ARG A 67 -15.55 -2.52 -15.06
C ARG A 67 -16.56 -2.23 -13.96
N HIS A 68 -16.87 -3.27 -13.18
CA HIS A 68 -17.68 -3.19 -11.98
C HIS A 68 -16.87 -3.65 -10.78
N HIS A 69 -16.93 -2.88 -9.70
CA HIS A 69 -16.39 -3.19 -8.39
C HIS A 69 -17.54 -3.26 -7.38
N SER A 70 -17.73 -4.41 -6.76
CA SER A 70 -18.75 -4.65 -5.72
C SER A 70 -18.14 -4.57 -4.32
N ASN A 71 -19.00 -4.42 -3.31
CA ASN A 71 -18.69 -4.40 -1.87
C ASN A 71 -17.61 -3.38 -1.49
N VAL A 72 -17.58 -2.24 -2.18
CA VAL A 72 -16.55 -1.21 -2.00
C VAL A 72 -16.58 -0.63 -0.59
N GLN A 73 -17.76 -0.38 -0.01
CA GLN A 73 -17.86 0.20 1.34
C GLN A 73 -17.47 -0.81 2.41
N ASP A 74 -17.90 -2.06 2.27
CA ASP A 74 -17.53 -3.13 3.19
C ASP A 74 -16.01 -3.29 3.28
N HIS A 75 -15.33 -3.24 2.13
CA HIS A 75 -13.87 -3.27 2.09
C HIS A 75 -13.23 -2.02 2.69
N LEU A 76 -13.82 -0.83 2.52
CA LEU A 76 -13.30 0.40 3.14
C LEU A 76 -13.43 0.35 4.67
N ILE A 77 -14.56 -0.14 5.17
CA ILE A 77 -14.80 -0.36 6.61
C ILE A 77 -13.81 -1.38 7.15
N GLU A 78 -13.65 -2.54 6.50
CA GLU A 78 -12.67 -3.56 6.91
C GLU A 78 -11.23 -3.01 6.96
N ARG A 79 -10.87 -2.15 6.00
CA ARG A 79 -9.52 -1.60 5.88
C ARG A 79 -9.24 -0.46 6.84
N HIS A 80 -10.19 0.43 7.03
CA HIS A 80 -9.97 1.75 7.62
C HIS A 80 -10.91 2.08 8.78
N GLY A 81 -11.89 1.21 9.07
CA GLY A 81 -12.89 1.39 10.12
C GLY A 81 -14.06 2.30 9.74
N TYR A 82 -14.00 2.95 8.57
CA TYR A 82 -14.99 3.91 8.09
C TYR A 82 -15.25 3.74 6.59
N PRO A 83 -16.49 3.94 6.13
CA PRO A 83 -16.84 3.95 4.70
C PRO A 83 -16.41 5.26 4.02
N THR A 84 -16.82 5.41 2.76
CA THR A 84 -17.02 6.71 2.11
C THR A 84 -18.51 6.99 1.99
N ILE A 85 -18.96 8.12 2.52
CA ILE A 85 -20.35 8.56 2.42
C ILE A 85 -20.46 9.80 1.54
N PHE A 86 -21.59 9.94 0.86
CA PHE A 86 -21.95 11.12 0.09
C PHE A 86 -23.30 11.62 0.56
N ILE A 87 -23.33 12.87 1.04
CA ILE A 87 -24.52 13.50 1.61
C ILE A 87 -24.64 14.93 1.09
N ASP A 88 -25.78 15.58 1.32
CA ASP A 88 -25.95 17.00 1.02
C ASP A 88 -24.96 17.79 1.86
N ARG A 89 -24.32 18.80 1.26
CA ARG A 89 -23.40 19.67 2.01
C ARG A 89 -24.11 20.30 3.22
N GLN A 90 -25.37 20.67 3.05
CA GLN A 90 -26.24 21.20 4.10
C GLN A 90 -26.31 20.26 5.32
N MET A 91 -26.48 18.96 5.09
CA MET A 91 -26.61 17.97 6.18
C MET A 91 -25.33 17.93 7.03
N LEU A 92 -24.16 17.94 6.40
CA LEU A 92 -22.88 18.04 7.14
C LEU A 92 -22.82 19.32 7.97
N MET A 93 -23.14 20.46 7.36
CA MET A 93 -23.10 21.75 8.06
C MET A 93 -24.07 21.77 9.25
N GLN A 94 -25.26 21.18 9.09
CA GLN A 94 -26.26 21.08 10.16
C GLN A 94 -25.77 20.22 11.32
N VAL A 95 -25.18 19.04 11.04
CA VAL A 95 -24.62 18.18 12.10
C VAL A 95 -23.47 18.89 12.81
N LEU A 96 -22.54 19.50 12.07
CA LEU A 96 -21.43 20.26 12.64
C LEU A 96 -21.94 21.41 13.51
N TYR A 97 -22.91 22.18 13.01
CA TYR A 97 -23.53 23.25 13.78
C TYR A 97 -24.14 22.67 15.05
N ASN A 98 -25.02 21.66 14.95
CA ASN A 98 -25.72 21.02 16.07
C ASN A 98 -24.78 20.59 17.20
N LYS A 99 -23.57 20.11 16.88
CA LYS A 99 -22.56 19.67 17.84
C LYS A 99 -21.79 20.80 18.52
N LEU A 100 -21.90 22.05 18.04
CA LEU A 100 -21.34 23.21 18.73
C LEU A 100 -22.13 23.50 20.01
N GLU A 101 -21.41 23.70 21.11
CA GLU A 101 -21.99 24.10 22.41
C GLU A 101 -22.25 25.61 22.42
N SER A 102 -21.32 26.40 21.91
CA SER A 102 -21.31 27.87 21.92
C SER A 102 -21.96 28.46 20.67
N LYS A 103 -23.26 28.26 20.51
CA LYS A 103 -24.03 28.84 19.39
C LYS A 103 -23.93 30.36 19.29
N ALA A 104 -23.78 31.03 20.43
CA ALA A 104 -23.66 32.49 20.52
C ALA A 104 -22.39 33.04 19.87
N SER A 105 -21.36 32.20 19.69
CA SER A 105 -20.12 32.55 18.99
C SER A 105 -20.25 32.53 17.46
N VAL A 106 -21.41 32.13 16.93
CA VAL A 106 -21.65 31.99 15.49
C VAL A 106 -22.52 33.16 15.01
N HIS A 107 -21.96 34.02 14.17
CA HIS A 107 -22.62 35.20 13.64
C HIS A 107 -22.84 35.08 12.14
N ALA A 108 -24.07 34.75 11.76
CA ALA A 108 -24.51 34.71 10.37
C ALA A 108 -24.75 36.13 9.78
N GLY A 109 -24.72 36.23 8.46
CA GLY A 109 -24.84 37.47 7.71
C GLY A 109 -23.76 38.49 8.06
N GLN A 110 -22.55 38.04 8.43
CA GLN A 110 -21.40 38.87 8.78
C GLN A 110 -20.29 38.65 7.75
N LYS A 111 -20.39 39.32 6.59
CA LYS A 111 -19.37 39.17 5.55
C LYS A 111 -18.16 40.03 5.88
N VAL A 112 -16.98 39.43 6.01
CA VAL A 112 -15.73 40.15 6.22
C VAL A 112 -15.40 41.01 5.00
N VAL A 113 -15.03 42.27 5.24
CA VAL A 113 -14.64 43.23 4.19
C VAL A 113 -13.28 43.89 4.43
N SER A 114 -12.83 43.99 5.68
CA SER A 114 -11.50 44.53 5.98
C SER A 114 -10.90 43.91 7.24
N VAL A 115 -9.56 43.91 7.28
CA VAL A 115 -8.76 43.41 8.41
C VAL A 115 -7.75 44.47 8.82
N LEU A 116 -7.66 44.74 10.12
CA LEU A 116 -6.71 45.67 10.73
C LEU A 116 -5.84 44.92 11.74
N GLU A 117 -4.52 45.03 11.60
CA GLU A 117 -3.57 44.53 12.60
C GLU A 117 -3.56 45.47 13.81
N LEU A 118 -3.63 44.90 15.01
CA LEU A 118 -3.49 45.60 16.29
C LEU A 118 -2.16 45.19 16.95
N ASP A 119 -1.71 45.94 17.96
CA ASP A 119 -0.44 45.65 18.67
C ASP A 119 -0.39 44.20 19.20
N ASN A 120 -1.50 43.71 19.78
CA ASN A 120 -1.61 42.38 20.36
C ASN A 120 -2.82 41.59 19.82
N GLY A 121 -3.19 41.79 18.56
CA GLY A 121 -4.34 41.08 18.00
C GLY A 121 -4.70 41.51 16.59
N ILE A 122 -5.94 41.22 16.21
CA ILE A 122 -6.48 41.53 14.90
C ILE A 122 -7.95 41.95 15.03
N GLN A 123 -8.32 42.99 14.30
CA GLN A 123 -9.70 43.44 14.17
C GLN A 123 -10.22 43.14 12.77
N VAL A 124 -11.41 42.58 12.69
CA VAL A 124 -12.13 42.32 11.45
C VAL A 124 -13.36 43.21 11.39
N THR A 125 -13.55 43.90 10.28
CA THR A 125 -14.78 44.66 10.02
C THR A 125 -15.63 43.96 8.97
N THR A 126 -16.93 43.92 9.23
CA THR A 126 -17.94 43.29 8.37
C THR A 126 -18.64 44.31 7.47
N ASP A 127 -19.33 43.83 6.44
CA ASP A 127 -20.17 44.63 5.55
C ASP A 127 -21.30 45.39 6.27
N LYS A 128 -21.71 44.90 7.45
CA LYS A 128 -22.66 45.56 8.36
C LYS A 128 -22.02 46.60 9.28
N GLY A 129 -20.73 46.90 9.09
CA GLY A 129 -19.98 47.88 9.89
C GLY A 129 -19.62 47.42 11.29
N LYS A 130 -19.90 46.15 11.65
CA LYS A 130 -19.51 45.59 12.96
C LYS A 130 -18.03 45.22 12.97
N ALA A 131 -17.36 45.56 14.05
CA ALA A 131 -15.99 45.17 14.34
C ALA A 131 -15.95 43.99 15.32
N PHE A 132 -15.04 43.05 15.07
CA PHE A 132 -14.76 41.91 15.93
C PHE A 132 -13.25 41.84 16.15
N GLU A 133 -12.83 41.60 17.39
CA GLU A 133 -11.41 41.49 17.76
C GLU A 133 -11.07 40.08 18.23
N GLY A 134 -9.84 39.66 17.96
CA GLY A 134 -9.30 38.38 18.44
C GLY A 134 -7.78 38.32 18.36
N ASP A 135 -7.20 37.25 18.88
CA ASP A 135 -5.74 37.06 18.90
C ASP A 135 -5.19 36.61 17.55
N ILE A 136 -5.99 35.85 16.80
CA ILE A 136 -5.68 35.32 15.47
C ILE A 136 -6.89 35.39 14.55
N LEU A 137 -6.66 35.40 13.24
CA LEU A 137 -7.68 35.30 12.19
C LEU A 137 -7.45 34.07 11.32
N VAL A 138 -8.48 33.25 11.16
CA VAL A 138 -8.47 32.09 10.28
C VAL A 138 -9.37 32.34 9.06
N GLY A 139 -8.76 32.50 7.89
CA GLY A 139 -9.44 32.62 6.59
C GLY A 139 -9.86 31.25 6.06
N ALA A 140 -11.12 30.89 6.31
CA ALA A 140 -11.75 29.68 5.78
C ALA A 140 -12.86 30.01 4.74
N ASP A 141 -12.73 31.15 4.07
CA ASP A 141 -13.72 31.83 3.22
C ASP A 141 -13.61 31.47 1.72
N GLY A 142 -12.98 30.35 1.41
CA GLY A 142 -12.97 29.73 0.07
C GLY A 142 -12.01 30.37 -0.93
N ILE A 143 -12.08 29.92 -2.19
CA ILE A 143 -11.12 30.30 -3.25
C ILE A 143 -11.09 31.81 -3.55
N TYR A 144 -12.19 32.53 -3.29
CA TYR A 144 -12.28 33.98 -3.47
C TYR A 144 -12.01 34.77 -2.19
N SER A 145 -11.27 34.16 -1.25
CA SER A 145 -11.01 34.66 0.11
C SER A 145 -10.75 36.16 0.18
N THR A 146 -11.58 36.86 0.96
CA THR A 146 -11.34 38.25 1.35
C THR A 146 -10.20 38.31 2.36
N VAL A 147 -10.13 37.35 3.30
CA VAL A 147 -9.07 37.32 4.31
C VAL A 147 -7.69 37.23 3.66
N ARG A 148 -7.54 36.42 2.60
CA ARG A 148 -6.30 36.32 1.84
C ARG A 148 -5.92 37.62 1.12
N LYS A 149 -6.90 38.33 0.54
CA LYS A 149 -6.67 39.64 -0.09
C LYS A 149 -6.23 40.68 0.92
N GLU A 150 -6.84 40.70 2.10
CA GLU A 150 -6.44 41.61 3.16
C GLU A 150 -5.07 41.26 3.73
N MET A 151 -4.75 39.96 3.83
CA MET A 151 -3.41 39.47 4.19
C MET A 151 -2.35 39.98 3.21
N TRP A 152 -2.64 39.97 1.91
CA TRP A 152 -1.83 40.58 0.86
C TRP A 152 -1.65 42.10 1.03
N ARG A 153 -2.76 42.81 1.33
CA ARG A 153 -2.76 44.27 1.48
C ARG A 153 -1.88 44.75 2.62
N ILE A 154 -1.85 44.01 3.74
CA ILE A 154 -1.07 44.38 4.93
C ILE A 154 0.36 43.82 4.91
N ALA A 155 0.65 42.87 4.03
CA ALA A 155 1.95 42.21 4.03
C ALA A 155 3.09 43.10 3.53
N SER A 156 4.28 42.84 4.06
CA SER A 156 5.50 43.49 3.60
C SER A 156 5.76 43.15 2.12
N PRO A 157 6.24 44.12 1.31
CA PRO A 157 6.54 43.88 -0.10
C PRO A 157 7.44 42.65 -0.30
N GLY A 158 7.04 41.75 -1.20
CA GLY A 158 7.78 40.53 -1.53
C GLY A 158 7.53 39.33 -0.62
N TYR A 159 6.67 39.43 0.41
CA TYR A 159 6.30 38.28 1.22
C TYR A 159 5.50 37.24 0.43
N PHE A 160 4.54 37.70 -0.37
CA PHE A 160 3.75 36.89 -1.30
C PHE A 160 4.24 37.06 -2.75
N PRO A 161 4.14 36.03 -3.62
CA PRO A 161 4.53 36.13 -5.03
C PRO A 161 3.68 37.13 -5.80
N ALA A 162 4.27 38.10 -6.49
CA ALA A 162 3.55 39.22 -7.15
C ALA A 162 2.41 38.79 -8.10
N ASP A 163 2.51 37.59 -8.67
CA ASP A 163 1.60 36.99 -9.62
C ASP A 163 0.71 35.87 -9.02
N GLU A 164 0.63 35.76 -7.69
CA GLU A 164 -0.05 34.65 -7.00
C GLU A 164 -1.47 34.40 -7.51
N TRP A 165 -2.33 35.42 -7.56
CA TRP A 165 -3.69 35.22 -8.08
C TRP A 165 -3.72 35.06 -9.60
N SER A 166 -2.89 35.81 -10.34
CA SER A 166 -2.82 35.73 -11.80
C SER A 166 -2.28 34.41 -12.32
N SER A 167 -1.61 33.60 -11.48
CA SER A 167 -1.08 32.29 -11.83
C SER A 167 -2.02 31.12 -11.46
N VAL A 168 -3.12 31.37 -10.75
CA VAL A 168 -4.11 30.33 -10.39
C VAL A 168 -4.74 29.76 -11.65
N PRO A 169 -4.53 28.47 -11.98
CA PRO A 169 -5.03 27.90 -13.22
C PRO A 169 -6.46 27.36 -13.07
N CYS A 170 -7.16 27.32 -14.20
CA CYS A 170 -8.43 26.64 -14.39
C CYS A 170 -8.35 25.83 -15.69
N TYR A 171 -8.40 24.50 -15.57
CA TYR A 171 -8.32 23.58 -16.71
C TYR A 171 -9.69 23.04 -17.13
N TYR A 172 -10.63 22.99 -16.18
CA TYR A 172 -11.96 22.41 -16.34
C TYR A 172 -13.03 23.37 -15.81
N LYS A 173 -14.25 23.22 -16.32
CA LYS A 173 -15.48 23.76 -15.73
C LYS A 173 -16.40 22.60 -15.35
N CYS A 174 -17.27 22.80 -14.38
CA CYS A 174 -18.14 21.75 -13.88
C CYS A 174 -19.57 22.22 -13.68
N ILE A 175 -20.54 21.48 -14.24
CA ILE A 175 -21.90 21.51 -13.72
C ILE A 175 -21.99 20.46 -12.63
N PHE A 176 -22.28 20.87 -11.41
CA PHE A 176 -22.71 19.95 -10.35
C PHE A 176 -24.21 20.08 -10.13
N GLY A 177 -24.86 18.98 -9.75
CA GLY A 177 -26.28 19.01 -9.48
C GLY A 177 -26.78 17.84 -8.64
N ILE A 178 -28.04 17.97 -8.24
CA ILE A 178 -28.81 16.97 -7.51
C ILE A 178 -30.06 16.70 -8.33
N SER A 179 -30.40 15.44 -8.56
CA SER A 179 -31.64 15.02 -9.22
C SER A 179 -32.45 14.10 -8.31
N ARG A 180 -33.78 14.20 -8.44
CA ARG A 180 -34.72 13.25 -7.83
C ARG A 180 -34.44 11.82 -8.34
N PRO A 181 -34.89 10.77 -7.62
CA PRO A 181 -34.70 9.40 -8.04
C PRO A 181 -35.15 9.14 -9.48
N ILE A 182 -34.36 8.37 -10.22
CA ILE A 182 -34.64 7.89 -11.58
C ILE A 182 -34.53 6.36 -11.51
N GLU A 183 -35.61 5.65 -11.82
CA GLU A 183 -35.71 4.20 -11.62
C GLU A 183 -34.73 3.43 -12.52
N GLU A 184 -34.54 3.90 -13.75
CA GLU A 184 -33.69 3.29 -14.76
C GLU A 184 -32.19 3.51 -14.49
N LEU A 185 -31.84 4.50 -13.66
CA LEU A 185 -30.44 4.84 -13.40
C LEU A 185 -29.83 3.87 -12.38
N THR A 186 -28.79 3.15 -12.80
CA THR A 186 -28.11 2.17 -11.95
C THR A 186 -27.60 2.79 -10.65
N GLN A 187 -28.06 2.26 -9.51
CA GLN A 187 -27.61 2.68 -8.19
C GLN A 187 -26.13 2.35 -7.93
N GLY A 188 -25.44 3.25 -7.24
CA GLY A 188 -24.01 3.16 -6.93
C GLY A 188 -23.26 4.40 -7.41
N SER A 189 -21.96 4.22 -7.63
CA SER A 189 -21.06 5.24 -8.20
C SER A 189 -20.81 4.93 -9.66
N ASN A 190 -21.17 5.83 -10.57
CA ASN A 190 -20.94 5.69 -12.00
C ASN A 190 -19.90 6.74 -12.44
N TYR A 191 -18.76 6.26 -12.93
CA TYR A 191 -17.73 7.08 -13.57
C TYR A 191 -17.80 6.84 -15.07
N ILE A 192 -18.10 7.88 -15.84
CA ILE A 192 -18.27 7.78 -17.30
C ILE A 192 -17.12 8.49 -17.97
N TYR A 193 -16.31 7.73 -18.72
CA TYR A 193 -15.16 8.26 -19.42
C TYR A 193 -15.59 8.80 -20.79
N ASN A 194 -15.16 10.02 -21.11
CA ASN A 194 -15.45 10.65 -22.41
C ASN A 194 -14.23 11.39 -22.97
N ASP A 195 -14.31 11.82 -24.23
CA ASP A 195 -13.25 12.60 -24.88
C ASP A 195 -13.34 14.08 -24.44
N LYS A 196 -12.38 14.52 -23.63
CA LYS A 196 -12.24 15.87 -23.04
C LYS A 196 -13.31 16.26 -22.01
N PHE A 197 -14.13 15.31 -21.57
CA PHE A 197 -15.06 15.50 -20.46
C PHE A 197 -15.35 14.17 -19.76
N SER A 198 -15.91 14.22 -18.57
CA SER A 198 -16.28 13.03 -17.79
C SER A 198 -17.51 13.30 -16.94
N TYR A 199 -18.17 12.22 -16.51
CA TYR A 199 -19.23 12.30 -15.51
C TYR A 199 -18.88 11.50 -14.26
N LEU A 200 -19.29 12.04 -13.12
CA LEU A 200 -19.42 11.31 -11.87
C LEU A 200 -20.89 11.38 -11.44
N VAL A 201 -21.55 10.22 -11.29
CA VAL A 201 -22.95 10.13 -10.85
C VAL A 201 -23.06 9.15 -9.68
N LEU A 202 -23.59 9.60 -8.55
CA LEU A 202 -23.59 8.90 -7.27
C LEU A 202 -25.01 8.87 -6.72
N VAL A 203 -25.47 7.71 -6.25
CA VAL A 203 -26.69 7.65 -5.44
C VAL A 203 -26.43 8.26 -4.06
N GLY A 204 -27.40 9.01 -3.55
CA GLY A 204 -27.39 9.65 -2.24
C GLY A 204 -28.62 9.31 -1.41
N PRO A 205 -28.72 9.90 -0.20
CA PRO A 205 -29.82 9.67 0.72
C PRO A 205 -31.20 9.84 0.09
N GLY A 206 -32.10 8.89 0.32
CA GLY A 206 -33.45 8.89 -0.25
C GLY A 206 -33.50 8.57 -1.75
N GLY A 207 -32.46 7.95 -2.30
CA GLY A 207 -32.39 7.51 -3.71
C GLY A 207 -32.16 8.62 -4.73
N LYS A 208 -31.89 9.85 -4.30
CA LYS A 208 -31.53 10.96 -5.19
C LYS A 208 -30.15 10.73 -5.81
N PHE A 209 -29.85 11.43 -6.90
CA PHE A 209 -28.56 11.35 -7.57
C PHE A 209 -27.79 12.65 -7.48
N TYR A 210 -26.56 12.56 -6.98
CA TYR A 210 -25.56 13.61 -7.09
C TYR A 210 -24.77 13.40 -8.37
N TRP A 211 -24.58 14.45 -9.15
CA TRP A 211 -23.88 14.32 -10.41
C TRP A 211 -23.00 15.53 -10.74
N PHE A 212 -21.95 15.25 -11.50
CA PHE A 212 -20.94 16.21 -11.92
C PHE A 212 -20.63 15.95 -13.40
N LEU A 213 -20.78 16.98 -14.23
CA LEU A 213 -20.28 17.03 -15.60
C LEU A 213 -19.03 17.89 -15.61
N PHE A 214 -17.87 17.27 -15.83
CA PHE A 214 -16.58 17.94 -15.93
C PHE A 214 -16.21 18.14 -17.39
N VAL A 215 -16.04 19.39 -17.82
CA VAL A 215 -15.71 19.71 -19.23
C VAL A 215 -14.38 20.43 -19.29
N LYS A 216 -13.44 19.90 -20.07
CA LYS A 216 -12.14 20.52 -20.29
C LYS A 216 -12.30 21.84 -21.06
N LEU A 217 -11.59 22.86 -20.62
CA LEU A 217 -11.50 24.11 -21.37
C LEU A 217 -10.62 23.92 -22.62
N PRO A 218 -10.94 24.58 -23.75
CA PRO A 218 -10.11 24.50 -24.96
C PRO A 218 -8.67 24.94 -24.71
N VAL A 219 -8.50 25.97 -23.87
CA VAL A 219 -7.23 26.50 -23.40
C VAL A 219 -7.38 26.77 -21.89
N PRO A 220 -6.35 26.48 -21.06
CA PRO A 220 -6.38 26.83 -19.64
C PRO A 220 -6.55 28.34 -19.45
N LEU A 221 -7.34 28.72 -18.46
CA LEU A 221 -7.53 30.12 -18.04
C LEU A 221 -6.83 30.37 -16.72
N TYR A 222 -6.47 31.63 -16.45
CA TYR A 222 -5.68 31.99 -15.27
C TYR A 222 -6.22 33.24 -14.57
N GLY A 223 -6.22 33.22 -13.24
CA GLY A 223 -6.57 34.36 -12.40
C GLY A 223 -7.84 35.12 -12.82
N HIS A 224 -7.66 36.36 -13.28
CA HIS A 224 -8.78 37.24 -13.67
C HIS A 224 -9.47 36.85 -14.98
N ASP A 225 -8.82 36.05 -15.83
CA ASP A 225 -9.40 35.56 -17.09
C ASP A 225 -10.42 34.43 -16.86
N ILE A 226 -10.48 33.89 -15.64
CA ILE A 226 -11.42 32.82 -15.27
C ILE A 226 -12.82 33.44 -15.07
N PRO A 227 -13.82 33.09 -15.89
CA PRO A 227 -15.13 33.72 -15.84
C PRO A 227 -15.98 33.21 -14.67
N ARG A 228 -16.98 34.01 -14.31
CA ARG A 228 -18.14 33.53 -13.56
C ARG A 228 -19.23 33.14 -14.55
N TYR A 229 -19.77 31.95 -14.40
CA TYR A 229 -20.82 31.45 -15.27
C TYR A 229 -22.20 31.87 -14.78
N THR A 230 -23.06 32.18 -15.73
CA THR A 230 -24.48 32.49 -15.53
C THR A 230 -25.32 31.21 -15.62
N LYS A 231 -26.63 31.34 -15.33
CA LYS A 231 -27.58 30.24 -15.56
C LYS A 231 -27.75 29.90 -17.04
N ASP A 232 -27.71 30.90 -17.91
CA ASP A 232 -27.79 30.67 -19.36
C ASP A 232 -26.58 29.88 -19.87
N ASP A 233 -25.38 30.16 -19.33
CA ASP A 233 -24.17 29.38 -19.65
C ASP A 233 -24.30 27.91 -19.24
N GLU A 234 -24.91 27.67 -18.08
CA GLU A 234 -25.19 26.32 -17.57
C GLU A 234 -26.17 25.58 -18.48
N GLU A 235 -27.30 26.22 -18.83
CA GLU A 235 -28.34 25.60 -19.67
C GLU A 235 -27.82 25.31 -21.08
N LYS A 236 -27.02 26.21 -21.64
CA LYS A 236 -26.37 25.99 -22.94
C LYS A 236 -25.43 24.78 -22.89
N LEU A 237 -24.56 24.71 -21.90
CA LEU A 237 -23.65 23.58 -21.75
C LEU A 237 -24.42 22.27 -21.49
N ALA A 238 -25.49 22.31 -20.70
CA ALA A 238 -26.33 21.14 -20.47
C ALA A 238 -27.03 20.66 -21.76
N ALA A 239 -27.48 21.58 -22.61
CA ALA A 239 -28.07 21.26 -23.91
C ALA A 239 -27.05 20.62 -24.87
N GLU A 240 -25.82 21.11 -24.91
CA GLU A 240 -24.72 20.53 -25.71
C GLU A 240 -24.46 19.07 -25.35
N HIS A 241 -24.64 18.72 -24.07
CA HIS A 241 -24.37 17.39 -23.52
C HIS A 241 -25.65 16.55 -23.30
N ALA A 242 -26.83 17.02 -23.68
CA ALA A 242 -28.10 16.38 -23.32
C ALA A 242 -28.28 14.95 -23.85
N SER A 243 -27.62 14.63 -24.97
CA SER A 243 -27.69 13.30 -25.61
C SER A 243 -26.60 12.33 -25.12
N ASP A 244 -25.71 12.77 -24.23
CA ASP A 244 -24.66 11.91 -23.70
C ASP A 244 -25.26 10.79 -22.85
N GLN A 245 -24.72 9.58 -23.00
CA GLN A 245 -25.16 8.43 -22.21
C GLN A 245 -24.46 8.41 -20.85
N VAL A 246 -25.26 8.40 -19.78
CA VAL A 246 -24.77 8.11 -18.41
C VAL A 246 -24.80 6.60 -18.18
N THR A 247 -25.87 5.96 -18.64
CA THR A 247 -26.04 4.51 -18.78
C THR A 247 -26.68 4.23 -20.15
N PRO A 248 -26.75 3.00 -20.64
CA PRO A 248 -27.40 2.73 -21.94
C PRO A 248 -28.88 3.17 -21.97
N GLU A 249 -29.53 3.25 -20.81
CA GLU A 249 -30.95 3.59 -20.67
C GLU A 249 -31.21 5.06 -20.28
N VAL A 250 -30.20 5.77 -19.76
CA VAL A 250 -30.36 7.12 -19.19
C VAL A 250 -29.32 8.08 -19.75
N THR A 251 -29.80 9.17 -20.35
CA THR A 251 -28.98 10.28 -20.83
C THR A 251 -28.74 11.35 -19.77
N PHE A 252 -27.72 12.17 -19.99
CA PHE A 252 -27.50 13.36 -19.16
C PHE A 252 -28.67 14.34 -19.24
N GLY A 253 -29.34 14.48 -20.39
CA GLY A 253 -30.52 15.33 -20.53
C GLY A 253 -31.68 14.91 -19.63
N GLN A 254 -31.92 13.60 -19.48
CA GLN A 254 -32.91 13.08 -18.53
C GLN A 254 -32.49 13.35 -17.09
N LEU A 255 -31.22 13.13 -16.76
CA LEU A 255 -30.67 13.42 -15.43
C LEU A 255 -30.79 14.90 -15.08
N TYR A 256 -30.45 15.80 -16.00
CA TYR A 256 -30.55 17.25 -15.87
C TYR A 256 -32.02 17.71 -15.80
N GLY A 257 -32.93 17.11 -16.56
CA GLY A 257 -34.38 17.40 -16.49
C GLY A 257 -35.00 17.02 -15.14
N ALA A 258 -34.45 16.00 -14.47
CA ALA A 258 -34.85 15.59 -13.14
C ALA A 258 -34.19 16.40 -12.01
N ARG A 259 -33.34 17.39 -12.31
CA ARG A 259 -32.59 18.13 -11.29
C ARG A 259 -33.50 18.91 -10.33
N THR A 260 -33.14 18.94 -9.05
CA THR A 260 -33.70 19.83 -8.03
C THR A 260 -32.81 21.05 -7.83
N SER A 261 -31.50 20.90 -8.03
CA SER A 261 -30.54 22.00 -7.97
C SER A 261 -29.35 21.70 -8.89
N SER A 262 -28.74 22.77 -9.39
CA SER A 262 -27.52 22.69 -10.19
C SER A 262 -26.80 24.03 -10.21
N ALA A 263 -25.51 24.02 -10.51
CA ALA A 263 -24.74 25.22 -10.82
C ALA A 263 -23.53 24.88 -11.68
N LEU A 264 -23.23 25.76 -12.66
CA LEU A 264 -21.98 25.74 -13.41
C LEU A 264 -20.91 26.58 -12.69
N THR A 265 -19.71 26.03 -12.51
CA THR A 265 -18.59 26.70 -11.86
C THR A 265 -17.25 26.44 -12.57
N PRO A 266 -16.32 27.40 -12.61
CA PRO A 266 -14.93 27.13 -12.99
C PRO A 266 -14.21 26.32 -11.91
N LEU A 267 -13.37 25.37 -12.31
CA LEU A 267 -12.57 24.57 -11.39
C LEU A 267 -11.14 25.14 -11.30
N HIS A 268 -10.96 26.04 -10.33
CA HIS A 268 -9.63 26.49 -9.94
C HIS A 268 -8.89 25.32 -9.29
N GLU A 269 -7.62 25.14 -9.61
CA GLU A 269 -6.81 24.03 -9.09
C GLU A 269 -5.45 24.57 -8.64
N HIS A 270 -5.26 24.78 -7.33
CA HIS A 270 -4.07 25.48 -6.86
C HIS A 270 -3.73 25.19 -5.40
N VAL A 271 -2.45 25.21 -5.08
CA VAL A 271 -1.95 25.24 -3.69
C VAL A 271 -1.13 26.51 -3.56
N PHE A 272 -1.62 27.46 -2.75
CA PHE A 272 -0.93 28.73 -2.58
C PHE A 272 0.39 28.54 -1.83
N GLU A 273 1.43 29.28 -2.22
CA GLU A 273 2.79 29.12 -1.65
C GLU A 273 2.90 29.58 -0.19
N LYS A 274 2.09 30.56 0.22
CA LYS A 274 2.08 31.14 1.57
C LYS A 274 0.68 31.11 2.15
N TRP A 275 0.50 30.45 3.28
CA TRP A 275 -0.82 30.27 3.90
C TRP A 275 -1.08 31.30 5.00
N HIS A 276 -0.04 31.89 5.57
CA HIS A 276 -0.14 32.78 6.71
C HIS A 276 0.69 34.04 6.55
N TYR A 277 0.38 35.06 7.35
CA TYR A 277 1.18 36.25 7.58
C TYR A 277 0.82 36.79 8.95
N LYS A 278 1.83 36.91 9.84
CA LYS A 278 1.63 37.31 11.23
C LYS A 278 0.51 36.51 11.91
N ARG A 279 -0.54 37.18 12.37
CA ARG A 279 -1.69 36.62 13.10
C ARG A 279 -2.80 36.08 12.19
N ILE A 280 -2.58 36.00 10.88
CA ILE A 280 -3.57 35.52 9.90
C ILE A 280 -3.10 34.21 9.27
N ILE A 281 -3.97 33.21 9.19
CA ILE A 281 -3.76 31.99 8.40
C ILE A 281 -4.98 31.66 7.53
N SER A 282 -4.75 31.24 6.29
CA SER A 282 -5.78 30.73 5.36
C SER A 282 -5.79 29.20 5.38
N ILE A 283 -6.98 28.58 5.37
CA ILE A 283 -7.15 27.12 5.36
C ILE A 283 -8.26 26.67 4.38
N GLY A 284 -8.27 25.38 4.04
CA GLY A 284 -9.23 24.82 3.08
C GLY A 284 -9.05 25.44 1.69
N ASP A 285 -10.15 25.67 0.97
CA ASP A 285 -10.16 26.23 -0.38
C ASP A 285 -9.47 27.62 -0.50
N ALA A 286 -9.30 28.36 0.61
CA ALA A 286 -8.55 29.62 0.64
C ALA A 286 -7.02 29.45 0.59
N ALA A 287 -6.53 28.23 0.84
CA ALA A 287 -5.11 27.88 0.81
C ALA A 287 -4.80 26.78 -0.23
N HIS A 288 -5.76 25.90 -0.50
CA HIS A 288 -5.61 24.79 -1.42
C HIS A 288 -6.94 24.38 -2.04
N LYS A 289 -7.06 24.55 -3.35
CA LYS A 289 -8.27 24.24 -4.11
C LYS A 289 -8.04 23.04 -5.02
N PHE A 290 -9.00 22.13 -4.96
CA PHE A 290 -8.95 20.85 -5.65
C PHE A 290 -9.90 20.81 -6.83
N GLU A 291 -9.50 20.03 -7.84
CA GLU A 291 -10.42 19.32 -8.70
C GLU A 291 -11.28 18.37 -7.81
N PRO A 292 -12.63 18.40 -7.91
CA PRO A 292 -13.49 17.72 -6.94
C PRO A 292 -13.78 16.22 -7.22
N LEU A 293 -13.44 15.65 -8.38
CA LEU A 293 -13.69 14.25 -8.75
C LEU A 293 -13.22 13.24 -7.69
N THR A 294 -12.09 13.51 -7.05
CA THR A 294 -11.53 12.60 -6.02
C THR A 294 -12.12 12.78 -4.62
N GLY A 295 -12.96 13.80 -4.43
CA GLY A 295 -13.59 14.13 -3.15
C GLY A 295 -12.64 14.63 -2.06
N GLN A 296 -11.40 15.03 -2.40
CA GLN A 296 -10.38 15.38 -1.39
C GLN A 296 -10.51 16.79 -0.80
N GLY A 297 -11.19 17.73 -1.46
CA GLY A 297 -11.22 19.14 -1.00
C GLY A 297 -11.76 19.29 0.43
N GLY A 298 -12.99 18.81 0.68
CA GLY A 298 -13.61 18.87 2.01
C GLY A 298 -12.84 18.07 3.06
N ASN A 299 -12.38 16.86 2.73
CA ASN A 299 -11.57 16.03 3.63
C ASN A 299 -10.24 16.73 3.98
N SER A 300 -9.60 17.37 3.01
CA SER A 300 -8.34 18.11 3.21
C SER A 300 -8.53 19.37 4.04
N ALA A 301 -9.68 20.06 3.91
CA ALA A 301 -10.03 21.19 4.77
C ALA A 301 -10.19 20.75 6.24
N ILE A 302 -10.86 19.61 6.49
CA ILE A 302 -10.99 19.01 7.82
C ILE A 302 -9.59 18.64 8.37
N GLU A 303 -8.74 18.02 7.54
CA GLU A 303 -7.36 17.70 7.93
C GLU A 303 -6.53 18.95 8.27
N THR A 304 -6.60 20.01 7.47
CA THR A 304 -5.87 21.26 7.75
C THR A 304 -6.38 21.93 9.03
N ALA A 305 -7.70 21.91 9.28
CA ALA A 305 -8.27 22.43 10.53
C ALA A 305 -7.78 21.65 11.77
N ALA A 306 -7.66 20.32 11.66
CA ALA A 306 -7.13 19.49 12.74
C ALA A 306 -5.64 19.78 13.02
N SER A 307 -4.81 19.90 11.98
CA SER A 307 -3.40 20.31 12.11
C SER A 307 -3.28 21.69 12.75
N LEU A 308 -4.10 22.67 12.34
CA LEU A 308 -4.14 23.99 12.97
C LEU A 308 -4.43 23.92 14.46
N VAL A 309 -5.46 23.18 14.88
CA VAL A 309 -5.79 23.04 16.31
C VAL A 309 -4.67 22.35 17.09
N ASN A 310 -4.00 21.36 16.51
CA ASN A 310 -2.88 20.68 17.17
C ASN A 310 -1.73 21.66 17.49
N HIS A 311 -1.44 22.60 16.59
CA HIS A 311 -0.37 23.59 16.77
C HIS A 311 -0.80 24.83 17.54
N LEU A 312 -2.09 25.00 17.82
CA LEU A 312 -2.61 26.03 18.73
C LEU A 312 -2.79 25.52 20.18
N THR A 313 -2.49 24.25 20.44
CA THR A 313 -2.77 23.58 21.73
C THR A 313 -1.52 23.04 22.44
N SER A 314 -0.31 23.40 21.99
CA SER A 314 0.95 22.97 22.62
C SER A 314 1.37 23.90 23.77
N ASP A 315 1.58 23.32 24.96
CA ASP A 315 2.10 23.83 26.25
C ASP A 315 1.88 25.31 26.63
N GLU A 316 1.10 25.49 27.71
CA GLU A 316 1.06 26.62 28.66
C GLU A 316 1.50 28.01 28.15
N CYS A 317 0.79 28.56 27.16
CA CYS A 317 0.89 29.97 26.83
C CYS A 317 -0.50 30.58 26.70
N SER A 318 -0.89 31.39 27.69
CA SER A 318 -2.09 32.23 27.60
C SER A 318 -1.86 33.48 26.73
N ASP A 319 -0.60 33.91 26.58
CA ASP A 319 -0.20 35.11 25.84
C ASP A 319 0.78 34.76 24.72
N TRP A 320 0.26 34.44 23.54
CA TRP A 320 1.08 34.10 22.38
C TRP A 320 1.67 35.35 21.72
N SER A 321 3.00 35.41 21.64
CA SER A 321 3.70 36.41 20.84
C SER A 321 3.49 36.18 19.33
N ASN A 322 3.68 37.22 18.51
CA ASN A 322 3.60 37.12 17.04
C ASN A 322 4.52 36.02 16.50
N ALA A 323 5.72 35.89 17.04
CA ALA A 323 6.69 34.88 16.62
C ALA A 323 6.21 33.44 16.91
N GLN A 324 5.56 33.20 18.04
CA GLN A 324 5.00 31.89 18.38
C GLN A 324 3.82 31.53 17.47
N ILE A 325 2.95 32.49 17.18
CA ILE A 325 1.80 32.30 16.27
C ILE A 325 2.30 31.99 14.86
N GLU A 326 3.25 32.78 14.35
CA GLU A 326 3.85 32.54 13.04
C GLU A 326 4.55 31.19 12.96
N ALA A 327 5.27 30.79 14.02
CA ALA A 327 5.90 29.48 14.07
C ALA A 327 4.87 28.35 13.99
N ALA A 328 3.78 28.42 14.77
CA ALA A 328 2.70 27.43 14.69
C ALA A 328 2.06 27.39 13.30
N PHE A 329 1.80 28.54 12.69
CA PHE A 329 1.24 28.59 11.32
C PHE A 329 2.21 28.06 10.26
N SER A 330 3.52 28.31 10.42
CA SER A 330 4.55 27.74 9.54
C SER A 330 4.56 26.22 9.65
N THR A 331 4.49 25.67 10.86
CA THR A 331 4.44 24.20 11.06
C THR A 331 3.18 23.59 10.44
N VAL A 332 2.01 24.22 10.58
CA VAL A 332 0.77 23.78 9.90
C VAL A 332 0.97 23.74 8.38
N GLN A 333 1.57 24.78 7.80
CA GLN A 333 1.85 24.80 6.36
C GLN A 333 2.84 23.68 5.97
N GLU A 334 3.98 23.57 6.65
CA GLU A 334 5.03 22.58 6.34
C GLU A 334 4.50 21.14 6.37
N GLU A 335 3.71 20.78 7.39
CA GLU A 335 3.10 19.46 7.52
C GLU A 335 2.11 19.15 6.40
N ARG A 336 1.34 20.15 5.97
CA ARG A 336 0.22 19.96 5.04
C ARG A 336 0.60 20.15 3.58
N PHE A 337 1.55 21.03 3.28
CA PHE A 337 1.81 21.53 1.93
C PHE A 337 2.15 20.41 0.95
N GLN A 338 3.13 19.55 1.27
CA GLN A 338 3.54 18.45 0.37
C GLN A 338 2.41 17.45 0.12
N ARG A 339 1.64 17.11 1.17
CA ARG A 339 0.52 16.18 1.07
C ARG A 339 -0.59 16.75 0.19
N VAL A 340 -0.97 18.00 0.43
CA VAL A 340 -2.02 18.67 -0.32
C VAL A 340 -1.61 18.88 -1.78
N GLN A 341 -0.37 19.29 -2.05
CA GLN A 341 0.16 19.37 -3.41
C GLN A 341 0.08 18.04 -4.15
N TRP A 342 0.44 16.93 -3.48
CA TRP A 342 0.30 15.59 -4.05
C TRP A 342 -1.16 15.24 -4.34
N LEU A 343 -2.09 15.52 -3.39
CA LEU A 343 -3.51 15.22 -3.56
C LEU A 343 -4.15 16.07 -4.67
N VAL A 344 -3.82 17.36 -4.81
CA VAL A 344 -4.28 18.23 -5.90
C VAL A 344 -3.80 17.70 -7.25
N ASN A 345 -2.50 17.37 -7.34
CA ASN A 345 -1.92 16.81 -8.58
C ASN A 345 -2.53 15.45 -8.95
N ASP A 346 -2.83 14.61 -7.96
CA ASP A 346 -3.47 13.31 -8.16
C ASP A 346 -4.93 13.45 -8.60
N ALA A 347 -5.67 14.42 -8.05
CA ALA A 347 -7.02 14.75 -8.50
C ALA A 347 -7.04 15.20 -9.96
N HIS A 348 -6.16 16.16 -10.31
CA HIS A 348 -5.97 16.62 -11.68
C HIS A 348 -5.70 15.45 -12.63
N LYS A 349 -4.67 14.63 -12.37
CA LYS A 349 -4.29 13.49 -13.23
C LYS A 349 -5.39 12.44 -13.36
N THR A 350 -6.16 12.21 -12.28
CA THR A 350 -7.32 11.31 -12.32
C THR A 350 -8.36 11.87 -13.28
N GLN A 351 -8.67 13.17 -13.20
CA GLN A 351 -9.60 13.82 -14.11
C GLN A 351 -9.11 13.80 -15.56
N GLN A 352 -7.82 14.04 -15.84
CA GLN A 352 -7.28 13.91 -17.21
C GLN A 352 -7.46 12.50 -17.78
N MET A 353 -7.30 11.47 -16.94
CA MET A 353 -7.50 10.08 -17.35
C MET A 353 -8.97 9.78 -17.66
N GLN A 354 -9.90 10.21 -16.80
CA GLN A 354 -11.33 9.98 -17.00
C GLN A 354 -11.89 10.78 -18.17
N ALA A 355 -11.39 12.00 -18.37
CA ALA A 355 -11.69 12.83 -19.53
C ALA A 355 -10.90 12.44 -20.78
N MET A 356 -10.15 11.31 -20.75
CA MET A 356 -9.37 10.78 -21.87
C MET A 356 -8.61 11.87 -22.65
N GLU A 357 -7.99 12.78 -21.91
CA GLU A 357 -7.63 14.12 -22.38
C GLU A 357 -6.70 14.13 -23.61
N THR A 358 -5.93 13.06 -23.79
CA THR A 358 -4.98 12.88 -24.90
C THR A 358 -5.24 11.55 -25.62
N PRO A 359 -4.83 11.39 -26.88
CA PRO A 359 -4.97 10.12 -27.61
C PRO A 359 -4.32 8.93 -26.88
N PHE A 360 -3.21 9.18 -26.17
CA PHE A 360 -2.58 8.16 -25.33
C PHE A 360 -3.52 7.74 -24.19
N LEU A 361 -4.06 8.69 -23.42
CA LEU A 361 -4.99 8.40 -22.33
C LEU A 361 -6.31 7.77 -22.81
N ALA A 362 -6.82 8.17 -23.98
CA ALA A 362 -7.98 7.55 -24.62
C ALA A 362 -7.74 6.07 -24.95
N THR A 363 -6.50 5.71 -25.28
CA THR A 363 -6.11 4.33 -25.57
C THR A 363 -5.90 3.53 -24.27
N ILE A 364 -5.11 4.06 -23.33
CA ILE A 364 -4.69 3.30 -22.15
C ILE A 364 -5.72 3.32 -21.01
N GLY A 365 -6.51 4.39 -20.86
CA GLY A 365 -7.44 4.58 -19.75
C GLY A 365 -8.47 3.44 -19.63
N PRO A 366 -9.22 3.12 -20.70
CA PRO A 366 -10.16 1.99 -20.70
C PRO A 366 -9.48 0.63 -20.47
N ILE A 367 -8.27 0.44 -20.98
CA ILE A 367 -7.49 -0.80 -20.78
C ILE A 367 -7.13 -0.96 -19.30
N LEU A 368 -6.61 0.10 -18.68
CA LEU A 368 -6.26 0.11 -17.25
C LEU A 368 -7.50 -0.13 -16.38
N ALA A 369 -8.63 0.52 -16.69
CA ALA A 369 -9.89 0.32 -15.98
C ALA A 369 -10.35 -1.15 -16.07
N ARG A 370 -10.31 -1.75 -17.26
CA ARG A 370 -10.70 -3.16 -17.49
C ARG A 370 -9.83 -4.15 -16.71
N LEU A 371 -8.52 -3.89 -16.64
CA LEU A 371 -7.54 -4.73 -15.95
C LEU A 371 -7.52 -4.52 -14.42
N SER A 372 -8.12 -3.43 -13.93
CA SER A 372 -8.09 -3.12 -12.51
C SER A 372 -8.94 -4.10 -11.68
N SER A 373 -8.36 -4.60 -10.59
CA SER A 373 -9.10 -5.37 -9.58
C SER A 373 -9.64 -4.44 -8.49
N THR A 374 -10.70 -4.84 -7.79
CA THR A 374 -11.21 -4.09 -6.63
C THR A 374 -10.12 -3.86 -5.58
N GLN A 375 -9.27 -4.87 -5.34
CA GLN A 375 -8.11 -4.77 -4.44
C GLN A 375 -7.15 -3.64 -4.87
N THR A 376 -6.82 -3.58 -6.16
CA THR A 376 -5.90 -2.59 -6.72
C THR A 376 -6.45 -1.17 -6.56
N VAL A 377 -7.73 -0.96 -6.90
CA VAL A 377 -8.38 0.35 -6.78
C VAL A 377 -8.42 0.81 -5.31
N LEU A 378 -8.82 -0.08 -4.39
CA LEU A 378 -8.84 0.20 -2.96
C LEU A 378 -7.44 0.51 -2.42
N GLN A 379 -6.41 -0.20 -2.86
CA GLN A 379 -5.02 0.01 -2.42
C GLN A 379 -4.46 1.37 -2.86
N LEU A 380 -4.81 1.83 -4.07
CA LEU A 380 -4.48 3.16 -4.56
C LEU A 380 -5.23 4.24 -3.78
N GLY A 381 -6.54 4.08 -3.60
CA GLY A 381 -7.36 5.00 -2.79
C GLY A 381 -6.89 5.10 -1.34
N ALA A 382 -6.49 3.97 -0.75
CA ALA A 382 -6.02 3.91 0.63
C ALA A 382 -4.75 4.73 0.90
N ARG A 383 -3.96 5.11 -0.12
CA ARG A 383 -2.83 6.05 0.08
C ARG A 383 -3.29 7.46 0.42
N LYS A 384 -4.44 7.86 -0.12
CA LYS A 384 -5.06 9.15 0.17
C LYS A 384 -5.58 9.17 1.61
N ILE A 385 -6.06 8.02 2.10
CA ILE A 385 -6.67 7.86 3.43
C ILE A 385 -5.65 7.78 4.57
N ILE A 386 -4.66 6.87 4.51
CA ILE A 386 -3.83 6.51 5.67
C ILE A 386 -2.95 7.65 6.23
N GLY A 387 -2.68 8.66 5.41
CA GLY A 387 -1.92 9.85 5.81
C GLY A 387 -2.78 10.97 6.38
N ALA A 388 -4.08 10.73 6.61
CA ALA A 388 -4.95 11.71 7.24
C ALA A 388 -4.47 12.00 8.67
N THR A 389 -4.46 13.28 9.04
CA THR A 389 -4.11 13.70 10.39
C THR A 389 -5.23 13.33 11.38
N ARG A 390 -5.00 13.59 12.67
CA ARG A 390 -6.00 13.53 13.74
C ARG A 390 -5.85 14.73 14.66
N ILE A 391 -6.83 14.96 15.51
CA ILE A 391 -6.72 15.94 16.60
C ILE A 391 -5.95 15.27 17.74
N ASN A 392 -4.81 15.82 18.15
CA ASN A 392 -3.90 15.19 19.12
C ASN A 392 -4.49 15.16 20.53
N SER A 393 -5.19 16.24 20.92
CA SER A 393 -5.78 16.43 22.24
C SER A 393 -7.05 15.62 22.50
N ILE A 394 -7.61 14.98 21.46
CA ILE A 394 -8.84 14.20 21.55
C ILE A 394 -8.55 12.75 21.16
N PRO A 395 -8.95 11.74 21.97
CA PRO A 395 -8.75 10.35 21.60
C PRO A 395 -9.54 10.00 20.33
N VAL A 396 -8.97 9.16 19.47
CA VAL A 396 -9.69 8.60 18.32
C VAL A 396 -10.61 7.48 18.82
N PRO A 397 -11.93 7.54 18.56
CA PRO A 397 -12.82 6.44 18.91
C PRO A 397 -12.35 5.12 18.26
N GLN A 398 -12.41 4.05 19.05
CA GLN A 398 -11.91 2.76 18.61
C GLN A 398 -12.84 2.17 17.53
N ARG A 399 -12.28 1.92 16.35
CA ARG A 399 -12.94 1.16 15.27
C ARG A 399 -12.00 0.07 14.77
N GLU A 400 -12.52 -1.13 14.57
CA GLU A 400 -11.73 -2.20 13.97
C GLU A 400 -11.35 -1.84 12.53
N HIS A 401 -10.08 -2.03 12.20
CA HIS A 401 -9.56 -1.82 10.86
C HIS A 401 -8.30 -2.66 10.63
N ALA A 402 -8.06 -3.07 9.38
CA ALA A 402 -6.95 -3.95 9.03
C ALA A 402 -5.68 -3.21 8.55
N ILE A 403 -5.80 -1.92 8.20
CA ILE A 403 -4.69 -1.11 7.69
C ILE A 403 -4.45 0.06 8.64
N PRO A 404 -3.27 0.14 9.28
CA PRO A 404 -2.95 1.24 10.19
C PRO A 404 -2.89 2.57 9.44
N PHE A 405 -3.34 3.62 10.11
CA PHE A 405 -3.01 5.00 9.77
C PHE A 405 -1.55 5.29 10.08
N ASN A 406 -0.98 6.32 9.45
CA ASN A 406 0.44 6.64 9.61
C ASN A 406 0.83 6.94 11.07
N ASP A 407 -0.07 7.51 11.86
CA ASP A 407 0.12 7.84 13.27
C ASP A 407 -0.02 6.63 14.21
N GLU A 408 -0.51 5.49 13.72
CA GLU A 408 -0.59 4.22 14.46
C GLU A 408 0.66 3.36 14.26
N LEU A 409 1.53 3.73 13.33
CA LEU A 409 2.78 3.04 13.05
C LEU A 409 3.84 3.33 14.13
N PRO A 410 4.80 2.43 14.38
CA PRO A 410 5.90 2.65 15.34
C PRO A 410 6.81 3.82 14.97
N SER A 411 6.85 4.20 13.71
CA SER A 411 7.60 5.35 13.23
C SER A 411 6.90 5.95 12.03
N GLU A 412 7.09 7.25 11.84
CA GLU A 412 6.58 7.94 10.68
C GLU A 412 7.14 7.30 9.39
N PRO A 413 6.27 7.01 8.40
CA PRO A 413 6.69 6.57 7.09
C PRO A 413 7.60 7.61 6.44
N LEU A 414 8.67 7.15 5.82
CA LEU A 414 9.54 8.02 5.05
C LEU A 414 8.89 8.33 3.70
N SER A 415 9.12 9.54 3.19
CA SER A 415 8.73 9.91 1.84
C SER A 415 9.27 8.89 0.83
N TRP A 416 8.59 8.78 -0.32
CA TRP A 416 9.01 7.82 -1.34
C TRP A 416 10.46 8.11 -1.74
N SER A 417 11.32 7.09 -1.62
CA SER A 417 12.71 7.14 -2.03
C SER A 417 13.00 5.93 -2.90
N TRP A 418 13.67 6.17 -4.03
CA TRP A 418 14.15 5.11 -4.91
C TRP A 418 15.29 4.32 -4.26
N LEU A 419 15.94 4.85 -3.20
CA LEU A 419 17.18 4.28 -2.65
C LEU A 419 17.05 2.83 -2.17
N PRO A 420 16.06 2.42 -1.33
CA PRO A 420 15.94 1.01 -0.93
C PRO A 420 15.72 0.08 -2.14
N THR A 421 14.90 0.52 -3.10
CA THR A 421 14.66 -0.22 -4.35
C THR A 421 15.94 -0.32 -5.18
N GLY A 422 16.67 0.78 -5.36
CA GLY A 422 17.93 0.82 -6.08
C GLY A 422 18.97 -0.10 -5.45
N LEU A 423 19.12 -0.08 -4.13
CA LEU A 423 19.99 -1.00 -3.40
C LEU A 423 19.56 -2.46 -3.59
N GLY A 424 18.26 -2.75 -3.54
CA GLY A 424 17.71 -4.08 -3.82
C GLY A 424 18.04 -4.56 -5.24
N VAL A 425 17.79 -3.73 -6.26
CA VAL A 425 18.08 -4.03 -7.66
C VAL A 425 19.57 -4.22 -7.89
N LEU A 426 20.40 -3.26 -7.47
CA LEU A 426 21.84 -3.28 -7.69
C LEU A 426 22.51 -4.47 -6.99
N SER A 427 22.13 -4.76 -5.74
CA SER A 427 22.69 -5.91 -5.01
C SER A 427 22.34 -7.23 -5.69
N GLN A 428 21.07 -7.46 -6.04
CA GLN A 428 20.67 -8.72 -6.66
C GLN A 428 21.21 -8.85 -8.09
N ALA A 429 21.26 -7.77 -8.87
CA ALA A 429 21.88 -7.76 -10.19
C ALA A 429 23.39 -8.06 -10.12
N ALA A 430 24.11 -7.47 -9.17
CA ALA A 430 25.54 -7.74 -8.97
C ALA A 430 25.79 -9.21 -8.60
N ILE A 431 24.98 -9.79 -7.70
CA ILE A 431 25.08 -11.21 -7.33
C ILE A 431 24.76 -12.11 -8.53
N PHE A 432 23.73 -11.77 -9.31
CA PHE A 432 23.38 -12.52 -10.52
C PHE A 432 24.51 -12.48 -11.56
N GLN A 433 25.11 -11.31 -11.81
CA GLN A 433 26.25 -11.18 -12.72
C GLN A 433 27.45 -11.97 -12.23
N LEU A 434 27.77 -11.90 -10.93
CA LEU A 434 28.82 -12.73 -10.35
C LEU A 434 28.53 -14.22 -10.55
N ALA A 435 27.30 -14.66 -10.31
CA ALA A 435 26.88 -16.04 -10.50
C ALA A 435 27.06 -16.53 -11.96
N LEU A 436 26.81 -15.67 -12.95
CA LEU A 436 27.07 -16.00 -14.36
C LEU A 436 28.56 -16.16 -14.67
N GLN A 437 29.44 -15.47 -13.94
CA GLN A 437 30.89 -15.53 -14.13
C GLN A 437 31.53 -16.74 -13.43
N ILE A 438 31.13 -17.04 -12.19
CA ILE A 438 31.86 -18.02 -11.34
C ILE A 438 31.25 -19.43 -11.36
N LEU A 439 29.98 -19.57 -11.75
CA LEU A 439 29.35 -20.86 -11.96
C LEU A 439 29.52 -21.23 -13.44
N GLY A 440 30.58 -21.98 -13.75
CA GLY A 440 30.84 -22.51 -15.10
C GLY A 440 30.02 -23.77 -15.44
N PRO A 441 30.15 -24.28 -16.68
CA PRO A 441 29.60 -25.58 -17.05
C PRO A 441 30.30 -26.73 -16.30
N LEU A 442 29.52 -27.73 -15.90
CA LEU A 442 30.03 -28.93 -15.24
C LEU A 442 30.27 -30.05 -16.25
N GLU A 443 31.40 -30.73 -16.12
CA GLU A 443 31.64 -32.02 -16.77
C GLU A 443 31.07 -33.12 -15.89
N ILE A 444 30.34 -34.05 -16.51
CA ILE A 444 29.64 -35.11 -15.79
C ILE A 444 30.62 -36.26 -15.52
N PRO A 445 30.86 -36.63 -14.25
CA PRO A 445 31.61 -37.84 -13.93
C PRO A 445 30.97 -39.07 -14.58
N THR A 446 31.79 -40.04 -14.98
CA THR A 446 31.30 -41.29 -15.59
C THR A 446 30.91 -42.35 -14.55
N THR A 447 31.32 -42.16 -13.29
CA THR A 447 31.11 -43.10 -12.18
C THR A 447 30.58 -42.42 -10.92
N PHE A 448 29.92 -43.20 -10.06
CA PHE A 448 29.40 -42.84 -8.75
C PHE A 448 30.00 -43.80 -7.72
N GLY A 449 30.95 -43.31 -6.93
CA GLY A 449 31.67 -44.13 -5.94
C GLY A 449 32.35 -45.36 -6.55
N GLY A 450 32.87 -45.23 -7.78
CA GLY A 450 33.53 -46.31 -8.53
C GLY A 450 32.61 -47.15 -9.44
N GLU A 451 31.29 -47.06 -9.30
CA GLU A 451 30.33 -47.79 -10.14
C GLU A 451 29.80 -46.92 -11.31
N PRO A 452 29.39 -47.50 -12.46
CA PRO A 452 28.79 -46.74 -13.54
C PRO A 452 27.52 -45.98 -13.13
N LEU A 453 27.28 -44.83 -13.75
CA LEU A 453 26.04 -44.08 -13.56
C LEU A 453 24.82 -44.87 -14.06
N VAL A 454 23.75 -44.89 -13.25
CA VAL A 454 22.43 -45.37 -13.68
C VAL A 454 21.87 -44.41 -14.72
N LYS A 455 21.47 -44.97 -15.87
CA LYS A 455 20.95 -44.21 -17.02
C LYS A 455 19.45 -44.34 -17.24
N HIS A 456 18.79 -45.22 -16.49
CA HIS A 456 17.36 -45.52 -16.63
C HIS A 456 16.68 -45.41 -15.27
N TYR A 457 15.81 -44.41 -15.11
CA TYR A 457 15.09 -44.12 -13.87
C TYR A 457 13.57 -44.22 -14.07
N THR A 458 13.07 -43.61 -15.14
CA THR A 458 11.65 -43.43 -15.44
C THR A 458 11.23 -44.12 -16.74
N GLY A 459 12.19 -44.46 -17.60
CA GLY A 459 11.93 -45.00 -18.94
C GLY A 459 11.73 -43.91 -20.00
N LEU A 460 11.66 -42.64 -19.61
CA LEU A 460 11.56 -41.51 -20.54
C LEU A 460 12.95 -40.96 -20.87
N MET A 461 13.40 -41.13 -22.11
CA MET A 461 14.79 -40.82 -22.53
C MET A 461 15.27 -39.42 -22.11
N THR A 462 14.44 -38.39 -22.30
CA THR A 462 14.82 -37.00 -21.97
C THR A 462 14.93 -36.80 -20.45
N LEU A 463 13.97 -37.34 -19.69
CA LEU A 463 13.96 -37.21 -18.24
C LEU A 463 15.10 -37.99 -17.60
N ASP A 464 15.37 -39.20 -18.10
CA ASP A 464 16.47 -40.04 -17.62
C ASP A 464 17.84 -39.41 -17.89
N LYS A 465 18.03 -38.70 -19.02
CA LYS A 465 19.24 -37.91 -19.27
C LYS A 465 19.42 -36.77 -18.27
N ILE A 466 18.36 -36.03 -17.97
CA ILE A 466 18.37 -34.94 -16.98
C ILE A 466 18.67 -35.51 -15.58
N LEU A 467 17.98 -36.59 -15.19
CA LEU A 467 18.18 -37.23 -13.88
C LEU A 467 19.59 -37.81 -13.75
N THR A 468 20.14 -38.44 -14.78
CA THR A 468 21.53 -38.94 -14.77
C THR A 468 22.51 -37.80 -14.53
N HIS A 469 22.32 -36.65 -15.20
CA HIS A 469 23.15 -35.47 -14.99
C HIS A 469 23.04 -34.93 -13.56
N LEU A 470 21.81 -34.76 -13.06
CA LEU A 470 21.58 -34.23 -11.73
C LEU A 470 22.05 -35.18 -10.63
N VAL A 471 21.84 -36.49 -10.75
CA VAL A 471 22.37 -37.49 -9.81
C VAL A 471 23.89 -37.45 -9.77
N ALA A 472 24.55 -37.24 -10.91
CA ALA A 472 26.00 -37.10 -10.94
C ALA A 472 26.46 -35.84 -10.18
N VAL A 473 25.85 -34.68 -10.44
CA VAL A 473 26.22 -33.42 -9.78
C VAL A 473 25.94 -33.45 -8.28
N PHE A 474 24.77 -33.93 -7.87
CA PHE A 474 24.33 -33.85 -6.47
C PHE A 474 24.77 -35.06 -5.64
N GLY A 475 25.05 -36.20 -6.26
CA GLY A 475 25.31 -37.45 -5.55
C GLY A 475 26.76 -37.95 -5.59
N VAL A 476 27.53 -37.67 -6.65
CA VAL A 476 28.96 -38.09 -6.71
C VAL A 476 29.78 -37.52 -5.55
N PRO A 477 29.63 -36.24 -5.15
CA PRO A 477 30.35 -35.71 -4.00
C PRO A 477 30.09 -36.50 -2.71
N LEU A 478 28.86 -36.98 -2.50
CA LEU A 478 28.48 -37.81 -1.34
C LEU A 478 29.15 -39.20 -1.38
N ALA A 479 29.26 -39.78 -2.57
CA ALA A 479 29.82 -41.12 -2.76
C ALA A 479 31.34 -41.17 -2.96
N SER A 480 31.99 -40.01 -3.09
CA SER A 480 33.43 -39.85 -3.37
C SER A 480 34.36 -40.22 -2.21
N GLY A 481 33.81 -40.39 -0.99
CA GLY A 481 34.60 -40.53 0.23
C GLY A 481 35.18 -39.21 0.76
N ASN A 482 34.96 -38.08 0.06
CA ASN A 482 35.34 -36.77 0.53
C ASN A 482 34.40 -36.30 1.65
N VAL A 483 34.89 -36.38 2.89
CA VAL A 483 34.16 -35.98 4.10
C VAL A 483 33.81 -34.49 4.08
N ALA A 484 34.67 -33.63 3.52
CA ALA A 484 34.41 -32.20 3.43
C ALA A 484 33.25 -31.89 2.47
N ALA A 485 33.19 -32.59 1.34
CA ALA A 485 32.07 -32.48 0.39
C ALA A 485 30.74 -32.99 0.98
N SER A 486 30.79 -34.07 1.75
CA SER A 486 29.62 -34.59 2.44
C SER A 486 29.09 -33.62 3.50
N LEU A 487 29.98 -33.03 4.30
CA LEU A 487 29.61 -32.02 5.30
C LEU A 487 29.10 -30.71 4.67
N GLN A 488 29.66 -30.31 3.53
CA GLN A 488 29.16 -29.16 2.76
C GLN A 488 27.71 -29.39 2.33
N TRP A 489 27.38 -30.59 1.84
CA TRP A 489 26.01 -30.98 1.48
C TRP A 489 25.03 -30.96 2.65
N VAL A 490 25.46 -31.52 3.80
CA VAL A 490 24.67 -31.45 5.04
C VAL A 490 24.39 -30.00 5.41
N SER A 491 25.32 -29.07 5.17
CA SER A 491 25.11 -27.65 5.40
C SER A 491 24.28 -26.94 4.32
N PHE A 492 24.33 -27.40 3.07
CA PHE A 492 23.66 -26.74 1.94
C PHE A 492 22.16 -27.04 1.90
N THR A 493 21.76 -28.27 2.25
CA THR A 493 20.35 -28.68 2.21
C THR A 493 19.42 -27.82 3.10
N PRO A 494 19.79 -27.44 4.35
CA PRO A 494 19.03 -26.43 5.11
C PRO A 494 18.79 -25.11 4.38
N LEU A 495 19.77 -24.64 3.60
CA LEU A 495 19.65 -23.37 2.89
C LEU A 495 18.66 -23.49 1.72
N LEU A 496 18.68 -24.60 0.98
CA LEU A 496 17.68 -24.90 -0.06
C LEU A 496 16.26 -25.00 0.54
N LEU A 497 16.13 -25.62 1.72
CA LEU A 497 14.86 -25.65 2.47
C LEU A 497 14.38 -24.23 2.79
N SER A 498 15.25 -23.36 3.30
CA SER A 498 14.88 -21.98 3.64
C SER A 498 14.39 -21.19 2.42
N THR A 499 15.03 -21.36 1.26
CA THR A 499 14.63 -20.71 -0.01
C THR A 499 13.27 -21.23 -0.47
N THR A 500 13.08 -22.55 -0.46
CA THR A 500 11.82 -23.19 -0.84
C THR A 500 10.68 -22.74 0.08
N LEU A 501 10.98 -22.60 1.38
CA LEU A 501 10.02 -22.14 2.38
C LEU A 501 9.58 -20.70 2.15
N ASP A 502 10.52 -19.76 1.94
CA ASP A 502 10.18 -18.36 1.62
C ASP A 502 9.31 -18.29 0.36
N TRP A 503 9.76 -18.92 -0.73
CA TRP A 503 9.09 -18.76 -2.03
C TRP A 503 7.72 -19.42 -2.05
N THR A 504 7.57 -20.60 -1.44
CA THR A 504 6.28 -21.29 -1.37
C THR A 504 5.29 -20.48 -0.54
N LEU A 505 5.63 -20.10 0.69
CA LEU A 505 4.71 -19.35 1.56
C LEU A 505 4.39 -17.96 0.99
N GLU A 506 5.38 -17.26 0.42
CA GLU A 506 5.17 -15.95 -0.18
C GLU A 506 4.27 -16.04 -1.43
N SER A 507 4.31 -17.14 -2.19
CA SER A 507 3.43 -17.35 -3.35
C SER A 507 1.95 -17.49 -3.01
N TYR A 508 1.62 -17.98 -1.81
CA TYR A 508 0.24 -18.14 -1.35
C TYR A 508 -0.34 -16.89 -0.69
N ARG A 509 0.44 -15.81 -0.53
CA ARG A 509 -0.09 -14.55 -0.01
C ARG A 509 -1.06 -13.92 -0.98
N VAL A 510 -2.13 -13.32 -0.46
CA VAL A 510 -3.18 -12.67 -1.26
C VAL A 510 -2.61 -11.66 -2.26
N GLY A 511 -1.64 -10.83 -1.84
CA GLY A 511 -1.02 -9.82 -2.71
C GLY A 511 -0.04 -10.37 -3.75
N SER A 512 0.30 -11.66 -3.69
CA SER A 512 1.18 -12.30 -4.67
C SER A 512 0.44 -12.83 -5.88
N LYS A 513 -0.90 -12.98 -5.82
CA LYS A 513 -1.70 -13.57 -6.90
C LYS A 513 -1.47 -12.82 -8.23
N GLY A 514 -1.12 -13.57 -9.27
CA GLY A 514 -0.89 -13.04 -10.62
C GLY A 514 0.52 -12.47 -10.87
N LEU A 515 1.38 -12.40 -9.84
CA LEU A 515 2.79 -12.04 -10.01
C LEU A 515 3.60 -13.19 -10.60
N LEU A 516 4.70 -12.88 -11.27
CA LEU A 516 5.62 -13.89 -11.80
C LEU A 516 6.24 -14.70 -10.65
N THR A 517 6.60 -14.03 -9.55
CA THR A 517 7.17 -14.70 -8.36
C THR A 517 6.17 -15.64 -7.65
N SER A 518 4.87 -15.57 -7.94
CA SER A 518 3.89 -16.50 -7.38
C SER A 518 3.98 -17.92 -7.95
N TYR A 519 4.67 -18.12 -9.08
CA TYR A 519 4.94 -19.45 -9.63
C TYR A 519 6.19 -20.07 -8.99
N SER A 520 6.19 -20.19 -7.66
CA SER A 520 7.36 -20.60 -6.86
C SER A 520 7.92 -21.96 -7.26
N SER A 521 7.09 -22.95 -7.59
CA SER A 521 7.53 -24.27 -8.07
C SER A 521 8.24 -24.20 -9.44
N LEU A 522 7.87 -23.25 -10.31
CA LEU A 522 8.55 -23.05 -11.60
C LEU A 522 9.99 -22.57 -11.36
N PHE A 523 10.15 -21.48 -10.59
CA PHE A 523 11.49 -20.98 -10.24
C PHE A 523 12.31 -22.02 -9.51
N SER A 524 11.67 -22.79 -8.63
CA SER A 524 12.37 -23.82 -7.87
C SER A 524 12.84 -24.99 -8.72
N THR A 525 12.05 -25.38 -9.72
CA THR A 525 12.45 -26.39 -10.72
C THR A 525 13.59 -25.88 -11.60
N ILE A 526 13.55 -24.61 -12.02
CA ILE A 526 14.61 -24.00 -12.82
C ILE A 526 15.93 -23.98 -12.03
N TYR A 527 15.92 -23.65 -10.74
CA TYR A 527 17.15 -23.65 -9.96
C TYR A 527 17.74 -25.03 -9.75
N GLN A 528 16.92 -26.08 -9.69
CA GLN A 528 17.44 -27.44 -9.61
C GLN A 528 18.30 -27.80 -10.82
N ILE A 529 17.97 -27.23 -11.99
CA ILE A 529 18.69 -27.44 -13.26
C ILE A 529 19.84 -26.44 -13.45
N LYS A 530 19.64 -25.19 -13.02
CA LYS A 530 20.54 -24.07 -13.32
C LYS A 530 21.32 -23.53 -12.13
N ALA A 531 21.23 -24.18 -10.96
CA ALA A 531 21.84 -23.81 -9.70
C ALA A 531 21.13 -22.64 -8.98
N VAL A 532 20.97 -22.75 -7.67
CA VAL A 532 20.19 -21.80 -6.85
C VAL A 532 20.88 -20.45 -6.69
N GLY A 533 22.21 -20.42 -6.70
CA GLY A 533 23.03 -19.22 -6.71
C GLY A 533 22.83 -18.35 -7.95
N ARG A 534 22.35 -18.91 -9.07
CA ARG A 534 21.92 -18.12 -10.24
C ARG A 534 20.47 -17.65 -10.10
N ILE A 535 19.57 -18.54 -9.71
CA ILE A 535 18.13 -18.27 -9.79
C ILE A 535 17.62 -17.47 -8.59
N ALA A 536 18.20 -17.62 -7.40
CA ALA A 536 17.80 -16.86 -6.23
C ALA A 536 17.97 -15.33 -6.40
N PRO A 537 19.12 -14.81 -6.86
CA PRO A 537 19.24 -13.38 -7.10
C PRO A 537 18.33 -12.89 -8.23
N LEU A 538 18.09 -13.70 -9.26
CA LEU A 538 17.13 -13.36 -10.32
C LEU A 538 15.70 -13.27 -9.77
N TYR A 539 15.26 -14.24 -8.96
CA TYR A 539 13.95 -14.24 -8.33
C TYR A 539 13.76 -13.02 -7.42
N HIS A 540 14.76 -12.72 -6.57
CA HIS A 540 14.71 -11.56 -5.70
C HIS A 540 14.73 -10.24 -6.49
N LEU A 541 15.49 -10.15 -7.58
CA LEU A 541 15.47 -9.00 -8.48
C LEU A 541 14.07 -8.77 -9.07
N ILE A 542 13.43 -9.83 -9.59
CA ILE A 542 12.05 -9.77 -10.10
C ILE A 542 11.10 -9.31 -8.97
N SER A 543 11.24 -9.87 -7.77
CA SER A 543 10.41 -9.50 -6.62
C SER A 543 10.56 -8.02 -6.21
N VAL A 544 11.79 -7.48 -6.24
CA VAL A 544 12.04 -6.04 -6.01
C VAL A 544 11.31 -5.22 -7.08
N CYS A 545 11.42 -5.59 -8.37
CA CYS A 545 10.74 -4.90 -9.46
C CYS A 545 9.20 -4.96 -9.33
N GLU A 546 8.63 -6.13 -9.05
CA GLU A 546 7.19 -6.31 -8.82
C GLU A 546 6.68 -5.42 -7.68
N SER A 547 7.48 -5.24 -6.62
CA SER A 547 7.13 -4.34 -5.52
C SER A 547 7.02 -2.87 -5.96
N VAL A 548 7.77 -2.44 -6.98
CA VAL A 548 7.70 -1.09 -7.54
C VAL A 548 6.37 -0.89 -8.27
N PHE A 549 5.99 -1.86 -9.11
CA PHE A 549 4.74 -1.81 -9.89
C PHE A 549 3.49 -1.89 -9.00
N GLN A 550 3.50 -2.73 -7.96
CA GLN A 550 2.45 -2.74 -6.94
C GLN A 550 2.52 -1.53 -6.00
N GLY A 551 3.51 -0.65 -6.20
CA GLY A 551 3.56 0.64 -5.55
C GLY A 551 4.00 0.57 -4.08
N SER A 552 5.03 -0.22 -3.80
CA SER A 552 5.73 -0.36 -2.52
C SER A 552 4.93 -0.92 -1.34
N VAL A 553 3.64 -1.26 -1.48
CA VAL A 553 2.83 -1.61 -0.29
C VAL A 553 2.19 -2.99 -0.41
N ARG A 554 2.94 -4.05 -0.12
CA ARG A 554 2.29 -5.24 0.46
C ARG A 554 1.87 -4.86 1.87
N ARG A 555 0.62 -4.40 2.02
CA ARG A 555 0.03 -4.04 3.33
C ARG A 555 -0.24 -5.31 4.13
N ILE A 556 -0.54 -5.18 5.42
CA ILE A 556 -0.95 -6.33 6.27
C ILE A 556 -2.02 -7.19 5.58
N THR A 557 -3.00 -6.56 4.93
CA THR A 557 -4.08 -7.23 4.18
C THR A 557 -3.59 -8.13 3.05
N ASP A 558 -2.49 -7.76 2.41
CA ASP A 558 -1.93 -8.49 1.27
C ASP A 558 -1.07 -9.68 1.73
N ARG A 559 -0.82 -9.78 3.04
CA ARG A 559 0.06 -10.80 3.64
C ARG A 559 -0.66 -12.03 4.17
N LEU A 560 -1.99 -12.03 4.19
CA LEU A 560 -2.78 -13.17 4.66
C LEU A 560 -2.48 -14.42 3.81
N ILE A 561 -2.37 -15.55 4.49
CA ILE A 561 -2.25 -16.90 3.91
C ILE A 561 -3.41 -17.71 4.50
N ASP A 562 -4.06 -18.52 3.68
CA ASP A 562 -5.13 -19.39 4.16
C ASP A 562 -4.60 -20.44 5.14
N LYS A 563 -5.37 -20.73 6.19
CA LYS A 563 -4.98 -21.66 7.26
C LYS A 563 -4.62 -23.04 6.69
N GLU A 564 -5.43 -23.53 5.77
CA GLU A 564 -5.30 -24.85 5.15
C GLU A 564 -3.98 -24.98 4.39
N VAL A 565 -3.47 -23.89 3.81
CA VAL A 565 -2.18 -23.87 3.12
C VAL A 565 -1.05 -24.05 4.13
N VAL A 566 -1.07 -23.32 5.24
CA VAL A 566 -0.03 -23.42 6.28
C VAL A 566 -0.05 -24.80 6.94
N GLU A 567 -1.24 -25.37 7.19
CA GLU A 567 -1.40 -26.74 7.71
C GLU A 567 -0.85 -27.80 6.74
N SER A 568 -1.07 -27.61 5.43
CA SER A 568 -0.63 -28.54 4.38
C SER A 568 0.86 -28.42 4.07
N PHE A 569 1.44 -27.26 4.35
CA PHE A 569 2.83 -26.97 4.04
C PHE A 569 3.81 -27.83 4.86
N VAL A 570 3.51 -28.09 6.14
CA VAL A 570 4.34 -28.93 7.02
C VAL A 570 4.49 -30.37 6.49
N PRO A 571 3.39 -31.13 6.23
CA PRO A 571 3.52 -32.44 5.59
C PRO A 571 4.07 -32.35 4.17
N GLY A 572 3.79 -31.26 3.44
CA GLY A 572 4.37 -30.99 2.12
C GLY A 572 5.90 -30.96 2.14
N ILE A 573 6.50 -30.22 3.07
CA ILE A 573 7.96 -30.20 3.27
C ILE A 573 8.48 -31.52 3.83
N ALA A 574 7.77 -32.15 4.77
CA ALA A 574 8.24 -33.39 5.37
C ALA A 574 8.38 -34.51 4.33
N LEU A 575 7.33 -34.72 3.54
CA LEU A 575 7.26 -35.76 2.50
C LEU A 575 8.01 -35.36 1.23
N GLY A 576 7.92 -34.10 0.84
CA GLY A 576 8.50 -33.60 -0.40
C GLY A 576 9.99 -33.30 -0.32
N TYR A 577 10.51 -32.94 0.87
CA TYR A 577 11.90 -32.50 1.05
C TYR A 577 12.67 -33.26 2.13
N ILE A 578 12.18 -33.28 3.38
CA ILE A 578 12.96 -33.78 4.52
C ILE A 578 13.28 -35.27 4.36
N ILE A 579 12.27 -36.11 4.11
CA ILE A 579 12.45 -37.55 3.93
C ILE A 579 13.33 -37.86 2.71
N PRO A 580 13.06 -37.32 1.49
CA PRO A 580 13.94 -37.52 0.35
C PRO A 580 15.38 -37.07 0.59
N THR A 581 15.58 -35.96 1.33
CA THR A 581 16.92 -35.47 1.65
C THR A 581 17.66 -36.41 2.60
N ALA A 582 16.98 -36.92 3.63
CA ALA A 582 17.55 -37.91 4.54
C ALA A 582 17.96 -39.20 3.81
N LEU A 583 17.12 -39.67 2.87
CA LEU A 583 17.43 -40.82 2.02
C LEU A 583 18.61 -40.54 1.08
N MET A 584 18.68 -39.34 0.48
CA MET A 584 19.82 -38.96 -0.37
C MET A 584 21.13 -38.91 0.42
N LEU A 585 21.13 -38.43 1.67
CA LEU A 585 22.34 -38.30 2.49
C LEU A 585 22.78 -39.61 3.15
N TRP A 586 21.94 -40.65 3.13
CA TRP A 586 22.24 -41.91 3.79
C TRP A 586 23.26 -42.74 2.98
N PRO A 587 24.35 -43.24 3.60
CA PRO A 587 25.42 -43.93 2.89
C PRO A 587 25.05 -45.39 2.56
N PHE A 588 24.18 -45.59 1.58
CA PHE A 588 23.77 -46.93 1.16
C PHE A 588 24.94 -47.75 0.59
N LYS A 589 24.99 -49.04 0.96
CA LYS A 589 25.97 -49.99 0.43
C LYS A 589 25.85 -50.18 -1.08
N SER A 590 24.62 -50.28 -1.59
CA SER A 590 24.34 -50.37 -3.03
C SER A 590 24.39 -48.98 -3.66
N LYS A 591 25.38 -48.72 -4.54
CA LYS A 591 25.50 -47.44 -5.25
C LYS A 591 24.35 -47.21 -6.21
N ALA A 592 23.84 -48.26 -6.85
CA ALA A 592 22.63 -48.18 -7.68
C ALA A 592 21.39 -47.72 -6.87
N THR A 593 21.22 -48.23 -5.65
CA THR A 593 20.13 -47.80 -4.75
C THR A 593 20.30 -46.34 -4.34
N TRP A 594 21.53 -45.95 -4.00
CA TRP A 594 21.84 -44.56 -3.64
C TRP A 594 21.51 -43.60 -4.80
N GLN A 595 21.94 -43.91 -6.02
CA GLN A 595 21.64 -43.13 -7.22
C GLN A 595 20.13 -42.96 -7.46
N ARG A 596 19.34 -44.01 -7.27
CA ARG A 596 17.86 -43.96 -7.40
C ARG A 596 17.22 -43.06 -6.34
N LEU A 597 17.71 -43.08 -5.10
CA LEU A 597 17.20 -42.22 -4.03
C LEU A 597 17.63 -40.75 -4.25
N THR A 598 18.82 -40.51 -4.78
CA THR A 598 19.24 -39.18 -5.23
C THR A 598 18.39 -38.68 -6.40
N ALA A 599 18.00 -39.56 -7.34
CA ALA A 599 17.07 -39.22 -8.42
C ALA A 599 15.68 -38.89 -7.89
N LEU A 600 15.19 -39.66 -6.91
CA LEU A 600 13.92 -39.40 -6.23
C LEU A 600 13.90 -38.03 -5.56
N TRP A 601 15.03 -37.56 -5.02
CA TRP A 601 15.15 -36.23 -4.41
C TRP A 601 15.09 -35.07 -5.42
N GLN A 602 15.48 -35.27 -6.69
CA GLN A 602 15.64 -34.16 -7.65
C GLN A 602 14.41 -33.27 -7.82
N PRO A 603 13.18 -33.80 -8.03
CA PRO A 603 12.01 -32.95 -8.23
C PRO A 603 11.32 -32.56 -6.90
N PHE A 604 12.05 -32.50 -5.78
CA PHE A 604 11.51 -32.05 -4.48
C PHE A 604 10.69 -30.75 -4.55
N PRO A 605 11.05 -29.71 -5.34
CA PRO A 605 10.27 -28.48 -5.32
C PRO A 605 8.87 -28.65 -5.92
N VAL A 606 8.74 -29.61 -6.85
CA VAL A 606 7.46 -30.00 -7.43
C VAL A 606 6.65 -30.80 -6.40
N TYR A 607 7.28 -31.73 -5.67
CA TYR A 607 6.59 -32.48 -4.62
C TYR A 607 6.03 -31.57 -3.53
N VAL A 608 6.85 -30.65 -3.00
CA VAL A 608 6.42 -29.72 -1.95
C VAL A 608 5.22 -28.89 -2.43
N GLY A 609 5.29 -28.34 -3.64
CA GLY A 609 4.19 -27.57 -4.23
C GLY A 609 2.92 -28.38 -4.42
N LEU A 610 3.01 -29.55 -5.06
CA LEU A 610 1.85 -30.40 -5.36
C LEU A 610 1.20 -30.98 -4.10
N ILE A 611 1.99 -31.44 -3.13
CA ILE A 611 1.47 -31.99 -1.87
C ILE A 611 0.78 -30.86 -1.07
N THR A 612 1.40 -29.68 -0.98
CA THR A 612 0.79 -28.53 -0.27
C THR A 612 -0.52 -28.11 -0.94
N ALA A 613 -0.55 -28.01 -2.27
CA ALA A 613 -1.74 -27.65 -3.03
C ALA A 613 -2.85 -28.72 -2.90
N GLY A 614 -2.49 -30.00 -3.03
CA GLY A 614 -3.43 -31.12 -2.94
C GLY A 614 -4.06 -31.23 -1.55
N LEU A 615 -3.24 -31.26 -0.49
CA LEU A 615 -3.74 -31.33 0.89
C LEU A 615 -4.57 -30.11 1.26
N SER A 616 -4.17 -28.90 0.84
CA SER A 616 -4.93 -27.69 1.17
C SER A 616 -6.29 -27.69 0.48
N THR A 617 -6.37 -28.23 -0.74
CA THR A 617 -7.64 -28.42 -1.45
C THR A 617 -8.55 -29.40 -0.71
N VAL A 618 -8.01 -30.56 -0.28
CA VAL A 618 -8.77 -31.56 0.50
C VAL A 618 -9.26 -30.99 1.82
N LEU A 619 -8.42 -30.26 2.56
CA LEU A 619 -8.80 -29.63 3.82
C LEU A 619 -9.91 -28.58 3.63
N ARG A 620 -9.83 -27.77 2.57
CA ARG A 620 -10.87 -26.79 2.22
C ARG A 620 -12.20 -27.47 1.92
N GLU A 621 -12.19 -28.53 1.11
CA GLU A 621 -13.41 -29.27 0.76
C GLU A 621 -14.03 -29.98 1.96
N SER A 622 -13.21 -30.53 2.86
CA SER A 622 -13.71 -31.15 4.09
C SER A 622 -14.39 -30.12 4.99
N ARG A 623 -13.73 -28.97 5.22
CA ARG A 623 -14.27 -27.90 6.08
C ARG A 623 -15.51 -27.25 5.48
N ALA A 624 -15.58 -27.10 4.15
CA ALA A 624 -16.75 -26.56 3.48
C ALA A 624 -18.00 -27.45 3.67
N ARG A 625 -17.83 -28.78 3.78
CA ARG A 625 -18.93 -29.71 4.08
C ARG A 625 -19.44 -29.61 5.52
N ASP A 626 -18.57 -29.24 6.45
CA ASP A 626 -18.87 -29.21 7.89
C ASP A 626 -19.35 -27.84 8.42
N THR A 627 -19.39 -26.80 7.58
CA THR A 627 -19.69 -25.43 8.03
C THR A 627 -21.16 -25.03 7.77
N PRO A 628 -22.01 -24.89 8.82
CA PRO A 628 -23.33 -24.30 8.66
C PRO A 628 -23.24 -22.78 8.40
N GLN A 629 -24.17 -22.22 7.63
CA GLN A 629 -24.26 -20.77 7.39
C GLN A 629 -24.42 -20.01 8.72
N LEU A 630 -23.44 -19.18 9.06
CA LEU A 630 -23.42 -18.39 10.29
C LEU A 630 -24.00 -16.99 10.05
N LYS A 631 -24.56 -16.37 11.09
CA LYS A 631 -24.95 -14.96 11.05
C LYS A 631 -23.70 -14.06 10.90
N PRO A 632 -23.77 -12.89 10.24
CA PRO A 632 -22.61 -12.05 9.90
C PRO A 632 -21.70 -11.68 11.09
N SER A 633 -22.27 -11.44 12.28
CA SER A 633 -21.49 -11.14 13.49
C SER A 633 -20.65 -12.32 13.97
N LYS A 634 -21.14 -13.56 13.80
CA LYS A 634 -20.40 -14.79 14.11
C LYS A 634 -19.37 -15.11 13.03
N GLU A 635 -19.59 -14.72 11.77
CA GLU A 635 -18.61 -14.88 10.69
C GLU A 635 -17.35 -14.04 10.94
N ASN A 636 -17.48 -12.78 11.36
CA ASN A 636 -16.34 -11.93 11.69
C ASN A 636 -15.53 -12.48 12.88
N GLN A 637 -16.21 -12.97 13.92
CA GLN A 637 -15.55 -13.62 15.05
C GLN A 637 -14.83 -14.91 14.64
N GLY A 638 -15.42 -15.70 13.74
CA GLY A 638 -14.81 -16.88 13.13
C GLY A 638 -13.56 -16.55 12.31
N ARG A 639 -13.61 -15.53 11.46
CA ARG A 639 -12.46 -15.05 10.67
C ARG A 639 -11.30 -14.60 11.55
N ARG A 640 -11.56 -13.87 12.63
CA ARG A 640 -10.52 -13.46 13.60
C ARG A 640 -9.85 -14.67 14.26
N LYS A 641 -10.65 -15.63 14.72
CA LYS A 641 -10.13 -16.87 15.31
C LYS A 641 -9.26 -17.64 14.32
N GLN A 642 -9.71 -17.78 13.08
CA GLN A 642 -8.95 -18.43 12.02
C GLN A 642 -7.64 -17.70 11.71
N LYS A 643 -7.65 -16.36 11.62
CA LYS A 643 -6.45 -15.54 11.45
C LYS A 643 -5.44 -15.76 12.59
N ALA A 644 -5.90 -15.76 13.83
CA ALA A 644 -5.04 -16.00 15.00
C ALA A 644 -4.42 -17.40 14.99
N GLU A 645 -5.20 -18.43 14.66
CA GLU A 645 -4.72 -19.81 14.53
C GLU A 645 -3.67 -19.96 13.43
N THR A 646 -3.91 -19.37 12.25
CA THR A 646 -2.94 -19.37 11.13
C THR A 646 -1.63 -18.74 11.55
N VAL A 647 -1.67 -17.60 12.24
CA VAL A 647 -0.47 -16.89 12.71
C VAL A 647 0.31 -17.74 13.71
N SER A 648 -0.38 -18.38 14.66
CA SER A 648 0.25 -19.26 15.64
C SER A 648 0.96 -20.44 14.98
N LEU A 649 0.32 -21.04 13.97
CA LEU A 649 0.90 -22.13 13.20
C LEU A 649 2.14 -21.66 12.42
N LEU A 650 2.03 -20.51 11.75
CA LEU A 650 3.13 -19.93 10.97
C LEU A 650 4.34 -19.59 11.86
N ARG A 651 4.10 -19.06 13.06
CA ARG A 651 5.14 -18.84 14.08
C ARG A 651 5.83 -20.15 14.46
N SER A 652 5.06 -21.22 14.64
CA SER A 652 5.61 -22.55 14.97
C SER A 652 6.48 -23.09 13.83
N VAL A 653 6.05 -22.94 12.57
CA VAL A 653 6.83 -23.32 11.38
C VAL A 653 8.18 -22.59 11.35
N TYR A 654 8.20 -21.27 11.55
CA TYR A 654 9.44 -20.51 11.56
C TYR A 654 10.35 -20.87 12.74
N MET A 655 9.81 -21.00 13.96
CA MET A 655 10.62 -21.35 15.13
C MET A 655 11.27 -22.73 15.01
N VAL A 656 10.49 -23.75 14.64
CA VAL A 656 10.99 -25.12 14.46
C VAL A 656 11.98 -25.17 13.30
N GLY A 657 11.68 -24.48 12.18
CA GLY A 657 12.59 -24.38 11.04
C GLY A 657 13.93 -23.73 11.40
N THR A 658 13.92 -22.63 12.16
CA THR A 658 15.14 -21.98 12.65
C THR A 658 15.95 -22.91 13.55
N ALA A 659 15.33 -23.53 14.55
CA ALA A 659 16.02 -24.42 15.48
C ALA A 659 16.63 -25.63 14.78
N ALA A 660 15.85 -26.31 13.92
CA ALA A 660 16.31 -27.49 13.20
C ALA A 660 17.49 -27.16 12.27
N THR A 661 17.40 -26.07 11.49
CA THR A 661 18.46 -25.69 10.56
C THR A 661 19.71 -25.15 11.27
N ALA A 662 19.56 -24.50 12.42
CA ALA A 662 20.69 -24.07 13.25
C ALA A 662 21.45 -25.27 13.83
N LEU A 663 20.74 -26.29 14.32
CA LEU A 663 21.37 -27.50 14.83
C LEU A 663 22.20 -28.23 13.77
N VAL A 664 21.71 -28.28 12.52
CA VAL A 664 22.48 -28.84 11.39
C VAL A 664 23.75 -28.03 11.13
N HIS A 665 23.67 -26.69 11.14
CA HIS A 665 24.84 -25.82 10.96
C HIS A 665 25.86 -25.95 12.11
N LEU A 666 25.40 -25.96 13.36
CA LEU A 666 26.27 -26.16 14.52
C LEU A 666 26.93 -27.54 14.50
N TYR A 667 26.22 -28.57 14.05
CA TYR A 667 26.78 -29.90 13.84
C TYR A 667 27.88 -29.89 12.77
N THR A 668 27.67 -29.26 11.60
CA THR A 668 28.71 -29.20 10.56
C THR A 668 29.92 -28.40 11.01
N PHE A 669 29.73 -27.31 11.77
CA PHE A 669 30.80 -26.54 12.39
C PHE A 669 31.59 -27.36 13.41
N TYR A 670 30.88 -28.01 14.35
CA TYR A 670 31.51 -28.87 15.35
C TYR A 670 32.34 -29.97 14.69
N ARG A 671 31.76 -30.71 13.74
CA ARG A 671 32.45 -31.80 13.02
C ARG A 671 33.68 -31.31 12.26
N THR A 672 33.62 -30.11 11.69
CA THR A 672 34.75 -29.49 10.98
C THR A 672 35.85 -29.08 11.96
N ALA A 673 35.49 -28.44 13.07
CA ALA A 673 36.45 -27.97 14.08
C ALA A 673 37.08 -29.10 14.89
N SER A 674 36.35 -30.19 15.14
CA SER A 674 36.81 -31.32 15.94
C SER A 674 37.69 -32.32 15.17
N SER A 675 37.78 -32.20 13.83
CA SER A 675 38.49 -33.14 12.98
C SER A 675 39.85 -32.58 12.55
N PRO A 676 40.97 -33.29 12.78
CA PRO A 676 42.29 -32.82 12.36
C PRO A 676 42.49 -32.83 10.84
N HIS A 677 41.61 -33.52 10.10
CA HIS A 677 41.67 -33.66 8.65
C HIS A 677 40.73 -32.71 7.89
N LEU A 678 39.95 -31.91 8.60
CA LEU A 678 39.02 -30.95 8.00
C LEU A 678 39.43 -29.53 8.34
N ASN A 679 39.09 -28.60 7.46
CA ASN A 679 39.17 -27.18 7.73
C ASN A 679 38.00 -26.46 7.07
N PHE A 680 37.67 -25.28 7.58
CA PHE A 680 36.51 -24.51 7.10
C PHE A 680 36.62 -24.14 5.62
N ALA A 681 37.83 -23.84 5.11
CA ALA A 681 38.01 -23.53 3.69
C ALA A 681 37.75 -24.74 2.78
N GLY A 682 38.08 -25.96 3.22
CA GLY A 682 37.80 -27.18 2.49
C GLY A 682 36.32 -27.55 2.44
N VAL A 683 35.57 -27.25 3.51
CA VAL A 683 34.12 -27.52 3.60
C VAL A 683 33.30 -26.41 2.93
N PHE A 684 33.55 -25.14 3.28
CA PHE A 684 32.72 -24.01 2.85
C PHE A 684 33.32 -23.16 1.72
N GLY A 685 34.61 -23.32 1.43
CA GLY A 685 35.35 -22.46 0.51
C GLY A 685 35.86 -21.20 1.21
N SER A 686 37.03 -20.70 0.81
CA SER A 686 37.48 -19.37 1.22
C SER A 686 36.84 -18.30 0.34
N ILE A 687 36.49 -17.14 0.90
CA ILE A 687 35.82 -16.05 0.15
C ILE A 687 36.60 -15.71 -1.12
N ARG A 688 37.92 -15.55 -1.02
CA ARG A 688 38.81 -15.26 -2.16
C ARG A 688 38.69 -16.29 -3.28
N TYR A 689 38.55 -17.58 -2.93
CA TYR A 689 38.42 -18.65 -3.91
C TYR A 689 37.01 -18.77 -4.48
N LEU A 690 35.99 -18.58 -3.63
CA LEU A 690 34.58 -18.63 -4.01
C LEU A 690 34.26 -17.58 -5.07
N VAL A 691 34.76 -16.35 -4.93
CA VAL A 691 34.53 -15.27 -5.89
C VAL A 691 35.50 -15.28 -7.08
N SER A 692 36.48 -16.19 -7.09
CA SER A 692 37.41 -16.32 -8.22
C SER A 692 36.77 -17.12 -9.37
N GLY A 693 37.28 -16.93 -10.59
CA GLY A 693 36.95 -17.79 -11.74
C GLY A 693 37.75 -19.11 -11.77
N ALA A 694 38.60 -19.38 -10.78
CA ALA A 694 39.47 -20.56 -10.78
C ALA A 694 38.65 -21.86 -10.73
N SER A 695 38.99 -22.84 -11.56
CA SER A 695 38.32 -24.14 -11.60
C SER A 695 39.35 -25.26 -11.47
N PRO A 696 39.14 -26.25 -10.58
CA PRO A 696 39.92 -27.48 -10.59
C PRO A 696 39.76 -28.23 -11.92
N SER A 697 40.78 -29.03 -12.27
CA SER A 697 40.75 -29.93 -13.43
C SER A 697 40.00 -31.24 -13.17
N ASP A 698 40.06 -31.76 -11.92
CA ASP A 698 39.34 -32.99 -11.54
C ASP A 698 37.81 -32.78 -11.53
N PRO A 699 37.01 -33.57 -12.26
CA PRO A 699 35.56 -33.40 -12.35
C PRO A 699 34.83 -33.48 -11.00
N SER A 700 35.22 -34.39 -10.09
CA SER A 700 34.58 -34.53 -8.77
C SER A 700 34.85 -33.30 -7.89
N THR A 701 36.08 -32.81 -7.89
CA THR A 701 36.49 -31.61 -7.17
C THR A 701 35.87 -30.35 -7.77
N LYS A 702 35.74 -30.29 -9.10
CA LYS A 702 35.05 -29.21 -9.84
C LYS A 702 33.58 -29.09 -9.41
N ILE A 703 32.89 -30.23 -9.25
CA ILE A 703 31.51 -30.26 -8.73
C ILE A 703 31.46 -29.76 -7.28
N HIS A 704 32.36 -30.23 -6.41
CA HIS A 704 32.40 -29.77 -5.01
C HIS A 704 32.56 -28.25 -4.92
N VAL A 705 33.51 -27.67 -5.66
CA VAL A 705 33.73 -26.22 -5.71
C VAL A 705 32.52 -25.48 -6.30
N PHE A 706 31.89 -26.02 -7.33
CA PHE A 706 30.67 -25.44 -7.90
C PHE A 706 29.56 -25.33 -6.85
N LEU A 707 29.34 -26.38 -6.06
CA LEU A 707 28.30 -26.42 -5.03
C LEU A 707 28.62 -25.51 -3.84
N GLN A 708 29.90 -25.34 -3.48
CA GLN A 708 30.33 -24.33 -2.52
C GLN A 708 29.97 -22.91 -2.99
N ARG A 709 30.26 -22.59 -4.27
CA ARG A 709 29.88 -21.30 -4.88
C ARG A 709 28.37 -21.13 -4.93
N ASP A 710 27.64 -22.18 -5.30
CA ASP A 710 26.19 -22.16 -5.40
C ASP A 710 25.52 -21.86 -4.05
N MET A 711 25.99 -22.54 -3.00
CA MET A 711 25.58 -22.31 -1.63
C MET A 711 25.93 -20.89 -1.16
N PHE A 712 27.16 -20.42 -1.43
CA PHE A 712 27.60 -19.07 -1.06
C PHE A 712 26.75 -17.99 -1.73
N LEU A 713 26.52 -18.08 -3.04
CA LEU A 713 25.72 -17.12 -3.79
C LEU A 713 24.27 -17.08 -3.31
N ASN A 714 23.67 -18.24 -3.02
CA ASN A 714 22.33 -18.28 -2.42
C ASN A 714 22.32 -17.60 -1.04
N ALA A 715 23.31 -17.89 -0.19
CA ALA A 715 23.45 -17.30 1.14
C ALA A 715 23.61 -15.77 1.08
N VAL A 716 24.37 -15.25 0.11
CA VAL A 716 24.54 -13.80 -0.11
C VAL A 716 23.26 -13.18 -0.68
N SER A 717 22.54 -13.86 -1.57
CA SER A 717 21.28 -13.37 -2.14
C SER A 717 20.18 -13.25 -1.09
N VAL A 718 20.00 -14.26 -0.21
CA VAL A 718 19.01 -14.18 0.88
C VAL A 718 19.37 -13.12 1.92
N LEU A 719 20.66 -12.90 2.18
CA LEU A 719 21.14 -11.82 3.05
C LEU A 719 20.80 -10.45 2.47
N ALA A 720 21.16 -10.22 1.20
CA ALA A 720 20.84 -8.97 0.50
C ALA A 720 19.33 -8.70 0.45
N ASN A 721 18.52 -9.73 0.22
CA ASN A 721 17.06 -9.63 0.25
C ASN A 721 16.52 -9.33 1.65
N SER A 722 17.14 -9.86 2.71
CA SER A 722 16.77 -9.56 4.11
C SER A 722 17.03 -8.10 4.47
N PHE A 723 18.17 -7.54 4.03
CA PHE A 723 18.44 -6.10 4.17
C PHE A 723 17.43 -5.24 3.42
N TYR A 724 17.16 -5.57 2.15
CA TYR A 724 16.16 -4.88 1.35
C TYR A 724 14.78 -4.88 2.04
N ARG A 725 14.29 -6.05 2.48
CA ARG A 725 13.01 -6.18 3.19
C ARG A 725 13.00 -5.39 4.51
N THR A 726 14.11 -5.32 5.24
CA THR A 726 14.24 -4.49 6.45
C THR A 726 14.11 -3.00 6.14
N LEU A 727 14.78 -2.51 5.09
CA LEU A 727 14.69 -1.12 4.65
C LEU A 727 13.26 -0.77 4.21
N VAL A 728 12.57 -1.68 3.53
CA VAL A 728 11.17 -1.50 3.14
C VAL A 728 10.25 -1.40 4.37
N LEU A 729 10.41 -2.27 5.36
CA LEU A 729 9.63 -2.19 6.62
C LEU A 729 9.84 -0.84 7.32
N ARG A 730 11.09 -0.35 7.38
CA ARG A 730 11.38 0.95 7.97
C ARG A 730 10.78 2.09 7.18
N ARG A 731 10.96 2.09 5.85
CA ARG A 731 10.40 3.11 4.96
C ARG A 731 8.88 3.21 5.14
N LEU A 732 8.21 2.07 5.30
CA LEU A 732 6.77 1.99 5.52
C LEU A 732 6.34 2.26 6.97
N GLY A 733 7.26 2.54 7.90
CA GLY A 733 6.94 2.88 9.30
C GLY A 733 6.69 1.70 10.24
N TYR A 734 6.70 0.44 9.76
CA TYR A 734 6.41 -0.76 10.57
C TYR A 734 7.46 -1.04 11.66
N ILE A 735 8.67 -0.52 11.47
CA ILE A 735 9.78 -0.62 12.43
C ILE A 735 10.48 0.72 12.55
N THR A 736 11.15 0.93 13.69
CA THR A 736 11.95 2.13 13.96
C THR A 736 13.33 2.10 13.29
N ASN A 737 14.02 3.24 13.24
CA ASN A 737 15.43 3.30 12.78
C ASN A 737 16.33 2.35 13.59
N LYS A 738 16.13 2.31 14.92
CA LYS A 738 16.87 1.43 15.84
C LYS A 738 16.61 -0.04 15.53
N GLU A 739 15.36 -0.41 15.28
CA GLU A 739 14.98 -1.78 14.91
C GLU A 739 15.55 -2.19 13.54
N ALA A 740 15.55 -1.28 12.57
CA ALA A 740 16.15 -1.54 11.27
C ALA A 740 17.67 -1.80 11.38
N LEU A 741 18.38 -0.98 12.16
CA LEU A 741 19.82 -1.14 12.39
C LEU A 741 20.13 -2.43 13.16
N THR A 742 19.44 -2.66 14.27
CA THR A 742 19.64 -3.85 15.11
C THR A 742 19.32 -5.14 14.37
N THR A 743 18.24 -5.17 13.57
CA THR A 743 17.90 -6.33 12.74
C THR A 743 18.94 -6.57 11.65
N SER A 744 19.40 -5.51 10.99
CA SER A 744 20.44 -5.63 9.97
C SER A 744 21.73 -6.21 10.55
N LEU A 745 22.18 -5.70 11.70
CA LEU A 745 23.33 -6.24 12.42
C LEU A 745 23.10 -7.68 12.88
N ALA A 746 21.92 -7.99 13.41
CA ALA A 746 21.57 -9.33 13.87
C ALA A 746 21.60 -10.34 12.72
N VAL A 747 21.02 -10.03 11.56
CA VAL A 747 21.06 -10.92 10.38
C VAL A 747 22.49 -11.11 9.89
N LEU A 748 23.30 -10.04 9.85
CA LEU A 748 24.71 -10.11 9.44
C LEU A 748 25.54 -11.02 10.36
N VAL A 749 25.36 -10.90 11.68
CA VAL A 749 26.11 -11.66 12.68
C VAL A 749 25.58 -13.09 12.83
N ALA A 750 24.27 -13.29 12.77
CA ALA A 750 23.65 -14.60 12.93
C ALA A 750 24.00 -15.54 11.77
N GLN A 751 24.20 -15.03 10.56
CA GLN A 751 24.49 -15.86 9.39
C GLN A 751 25.72 -16.77 9.53
N PRO A 752 26.91 -16.29 9.96
CA PRO A 752 28.04 -17.18 10.23
C PRO A 752 27.87 -18.04 11.50
N VAL A 753 27.13 -17.56 12.51
CA VAL A 753 27.00 -18.22 13.83
C VAL A 753 25.97 -19.35 13.81
N LEU A 754 24.73 -19.05 13.38
CA LEU A 754 23.60 -19.97 13.32
C LEU A 754 23.45 -20.63 11.95
N GLY A 755 24.14 -20.11 10.94
CA GLY A 755 24.03 -20.55 9.56
C GLY A 755 23.04 -19.70 8.74
N PRO A 756 23.24 -19.63 7.41
CA PRO A 756 22.41 -18.80 6.53
C PRO A 756 20.95 -19.24 6.48
N ALA A 757 20.68 -20.55 6.56
CA ALA A 757 19.32 -21.09 6.57
C ALA A 757 18.54 -20.66 7.82
N ALA A 758 19.11 -20.89 9.00
CA ALA A 758 18.46 -20.56 10.28
C ALA A 758 18.22 -19.06 10.41
N THR A 759 19.21 -18.26 10.01
CA THR A 759 19.12 -16.80 9.99
C THR A 759 18.02 -16.31 9.06
N HIS A 760 17.93 -16.88 7.85
CA HIS A 760 16.89 -16.51 6.89
C HIS A 760 15.48 -16.87 7.42
N ILE A 761 15.27 -18.09 7.93
CA ILE A 761 13.98 -18.51 8.49
C ILE A 761 13.61 -17.66 9.72
N ALA A 762 14.59 -17.35 10.58
CA ALA A 762 14.38 -16.51 11.75
C ALA A 762 13.98 -15.08 11.35
N PHE A 763 14.61 -14.52 10.31
CA PHE A 763 14.25 -13.23 9.76
C PHE A 763 12.80 -13.21 9.22
N LEU A 764 12.37 -14.26 8.53
CA LEU A 764 10.98 -14.38 8.06
C LEU A 764 10.00 -14.41 9.23
N GLY A 765 10.31 -15.18 10.29
CA GLY A 765 9.50 -15.21 11.52
C GLY A 765 9.44 -13.87 12.24
N TRP A 766 10.58 -13.19 12.40
CA TRP A 766 10.65 -11.84 12.96
C TRP A 766 9.81 -10.85 12.17
N ARG A 767 9.88 -10.90 10.83
CA ARG A 767 9.08 -10.05 9.95
C ARG A 767 7.59 -10.26 10.17
N GLU A 768 7.11 -11.50 10.27
CA GLU A 768 5.69 -11.74 10.58
C GLU A 768 5.30 -11.19 11.96
N GLU A 769 6.18 -11.30 12.96
CA GLU A 769 5.92 -10.72 14.28
C GLU A 769 5.79 -9.20 14.23
N MET A 770 6.56 -8.51 13.38
CA MET A 770 6.42 -7.06 13.21
C MET A 770 5.04 -6.69 12.69
N PHE A 771 4.49 -7.43 11.71
CA PHE A 771 3.12 -7.20 11.25
C PHE A 771 2.08 -7.50 12.33
N MET A 772 2.26 -8.60 13.06
CA MET A 772 1.35 -8.97 14.15
C MET A 772 1.37 -7.97 15.31
N ARG A 773 2.52 -7.37 15.60
CA ARG A 773 2.64 -6.30 16.59
C ARG A 773 1.79 -5.10 16.22
N ILE A 774 1.76 -4.73 14.94
CA ILE A 774 0.91 -3.62 14.47
C ILE A 774 -0.57 -4.01 14.55
N ASP A 775 -0.90 -5.22 14.09
CA ASP A 775 -2.27 -5.76 14.13
C ASP A 775 -2.81 -5.79 15.58
N ARG A 776 -1.95 -6.18 16.56
CA ARG A 776 -2.27 -6.06 17.98
C ARG A 776 -2.48 -4.60 18.37
N ARG A 777 -1.54 -3.70 18.07
CA ARG A 777 -1.62 -2.27 18.43
C ARG A 777 -2.91 -1.60 17.96
N ILE A 778 -3.36 -1.87 16.73
CA ILE A 778 -4.62 -1.32 16.21
C ILE A 778 -5.87 -2.00 16.82
N SER A 779 -5.76 -3.25 17.25
CA SER A 779 -6.85 -4.00 17.89
C SER A 779 -6.97 -3.81 19.41
N THR A 780 -5.89 -3.49 20.12
CA THR A 780 -5.79 -3.51 21.60
C THR A 780 -5.77 -2.13 22.25
N ASN A 781 -6.18 -1.05 21.56
CA ASN A 781 -6.50 0.23 22.22
C ASN A 781 -7.82 0.14 23.04
N ASN A 782 -8.00 -0.97 23.78
CA ASN A 782 -9.06 -1.22 24.75
C ASN A 782 -8.71 -0.63 26.12
#